data_AF-I0UTL5-F1
#
_entry.id   AF-I0UTL5-F1
#
_cell.length_a   1.000
_cell.length_b   1.000
_cell.length_c   1.000
_cell.angle_alpha   90.00
_cell.angle_beta   90.00
_cell.angle_gamma   90.00
#
_symmetry.space_group_name_H-M   'P 1'
#
loop_
_entity.id
_entity.type
_entity.pdbx_description
1 polymer ?
#
loop_
_entity_poly.entity_id
_entity_poly.type
_entity_poly.pdbx_seq_one_letter_code
_entity_poly.pdbx_strand_id
1 'polypeptide(L)'
;TAPEAKILPVRVFGCYGTTHMVIKALDTVMDPNGDGDFSDKANVVNLSLGGEFAPVDDPESYIVNTMARQGVFTVAAAGNANNYNGVGDTYSNSGSPANAAAGLSVANAYGTTQPTDQMKVLAPEQQAGFVNGVYTSSFNYAAASADKLTGEVVKAPASNRYGCEAFSEQDAAQLKGKWVYIDWEDPATGKFPCGSAVRFNHVEAAGGQGVILGSMQERHEVGIAGNATIPGFMLSKSATDKLATAINDGTLRVELNNDYKAQGRTSHSKALSLVSSSARGQHGSDGYIKPDVAAPGAEIVSAAVGGGTKGVAFTGTSMAAPHASGVAALVLQAHQDYSPTMLKAALMNGANTDLKDSQGHTYAVDRVGSGMINAKAAVEAKVLAYDTKQPERVSTAFGVLEYTPDSGVQTVTRDITLDNTDSRAHTYTPEYVASTNIPGVSFSLPSTVSVGAGEKKNVTVTVTIDPAKLEKTRDPALEKHQSSRNVVGDKVETTAEGDRQYVASASGRVVFKEDGAEAMRVPVHVAPKPVSAMRADTSKIEFGTGAEQKVKLTGTTLDQGGYRSMLGVFELGAASGRIPTQNLTLASDQVVDVQYVGAASDAPALAAAGKNPDEGNLYVGISTWSNWDVLHSGRSVEVSVDTNGDGQQDYVLEVAREKGLDFPLVKVWKATGDKWDFINQYPLNSAWGDTDTNMMDSNVMVLGAPLKDLGLTSANAKDISYTVFTNTWSNEGSDYVDRTEKATFNPFAPKVWFEGESAGVPGFFADRAGAELTAHRQAGAFEAKALFLHMHNGTGDLSGIGAGHGERAQVVEVSAASANSRDARFKDVPADNQFYTEINWLAQRQITLGYPDGTFRPGENVERGAMAAFFYRLNGSPQFTPPTKPTFSDVPTNHPFYKEIEWMAARGITTGYGDGTFRPSASVNRDAMAAFFYRNAGSPQFAAPARAPFADVPADSQFYKEIAWLTEQGITKGWDDGTYRPGEPIHRDAMAAFLYRYHEKVLSRR
;
A
#
# COMPACT_ATOMS: atom_id res chain seq x y z
N THR A 1 31.90 -3.35 -14.59
CA THR A 1 31.44 -2.25 -15.46
C THR A 1 31.56 -2.68 -16.91
N ALA A 2 30.81 -2.09 -17.83
CA ALA A 2 30.86 -2.41 -19.27
C ALA A 2 31.48 -1.23 -20.06
N PRO A 3 32.81 -1.05 -20.01
CA PRO A 3 33.47 0.15 -20.54
C PRO A 3 33.42 0.28 -22.08
N GLU A 4 33.20 -0.83 -22.79
CA GLU A 4 33.15 -0.87 -24.27
C GLU A 4 31.72 -0.87 -24.82
N ALA A 5 30.70 -0.77 -23.97
CA ALA A 5 29.31 -0.68 -24.42
C ALA A 5 29.08 0.63 -25.20
N LYS A 6 28.36 0.53 -26.33
CA LYS A 6 27.89 1.72 -27.04
C LYS A 6 26.79 2.40 -26.22
N ILE A 7 26.82 3.73 -26.17
CA ILE A 7 25.85 4.53 -25.42
C ILE A 7 24.95 5.26 -26.41
N LEU A 8 23.63 5.09 -26.27
CA LEU A 8 22.61 5.90 -26.92
C LEU A 8 22.09 6.95 -25.90
N PRO A 9 22.58 8.19 -25.93
CA PRO A 9 22.12 9.22 -24.99
C PRO A 9 20.79 9.82 -25.45
N VAL A 10 19.72 9.60 -24.70
CA VAL A 10 18.42 10.24 -24.92
C VAL A 10 18.16 11.27 -23.83
N ARG A 11 18.08 12.55 -24.20
CA ARG A 11 17.87 13.64 -23.27
C ARG A 11 16.38 13.96 -23.14
N VAL A 12 15.80 13.64 -21.98
CA VAL A 12 14.41 14.01 -21.61
C VAL A 12 14.37 15.35 -20.88
N PHE A 13 15.33 15.59 -19.97
CA PHE A 13 15.37 16.79 -19.13
C PHE A 13 16.49 17.76 -19.56
N GLY A 14 16.18 19.06 -19.58
CA GLY A 14 17.13 20.14 -19.87
C GLY A 14 17.10 21.26 -18.84
N CYS A 15 17.43 22.49 -19.22
CA CYS A 15 17.21 23.67 -18.35
C CYS A 15 15.70 23.90 -18.09
N TYR A 16 14.87 23.39 -19.00
CA TYR A 16 13.42 23.25 -18.92
C TYR A 16 13.07 21.87 -19.48
N GLY A 17 12.02 21.21 -18.97
CA GLY A 17 11.60 19.88 -19.42
C GLY A 17 10.35 19.39 -18.70
N THR A 18 9.67 18.39 -19.27
CA THR A 18 8.48 17.75 -18.71
C THR A 18 8.64 16.23 -18.76
N THR A 19 8.08 15.54 -17.78
CA THR A 19 7.96 14.08 -17.75
C THR A 19 7.15 13.54 -18.94
N HIS A 20 6.30 14.36 -19.58
CA HIS A 20 5.50 13.94 -20.75
C HIS A 20 6.34 13.45 -21.94
N MET A 21 7.64 13.78 -21.98
CA MET A 21 8.55 13.32 -23.04
C MET A 21 9.18 11.95 -22.75
N VAL A 22 8.99 11.37 -21.57
CA VAL A 22 9.58 10.07 -21.18
C VAL A 22 9.09 8.96 -22.11
N ILE A 23 7.77 8.87 -22.35
CA ILE A 23 7.21 7.86 -23.25
C ILE A 23 7.79 7.98 -24.67
N LYS A 24 7.85 9.20 -25.21
CA LYS A 24 8.45 9.46 -26.53
C LYS A 24 9.94 9.11 -26.60
N ALA A 25 10.68 9.33 -25.51
CA ALA A 25 12.07 8.93 -25.42
C ALA A 25 12.23 7.40 -25.40
N LEU A 26 11.31 6.68 -24.75
CA LEU A 26 11.26 5.22 -24.78
C LEU A 26 10.85 4.67 -26.15
N ASP A 27 10.00 5.35 -26.90
CA ASP A 27 9.74 5.02 -28.31
C ASP A 27 11.03 5.19 -29.16
N THR A 28 11.79 6.27 -28.93
CA THR A 28 13.09 6.49 -29.61
C THR A 28 14.11 5.42 -29.26
N VAL A 29 14.03 4.81 -28.08
CA VAL A 29 14.90 3.69 -27.70
C VAL A 29 14.57 2.42 -28.48
N MET A 30 13.29 2.23 -28.81
CA MET A 30 12.79 1.09 -29.58
C MET A 30 13.11 1.21 -31.07
N ASP A 31 13.17 2.43 -31.59
CA ASP A 31 13.55 2.75 -32.97
C ASP A 31 14.42 4.03 -33.00
N PRO A 32 15.74 3.90 -32.76
CA PRO A 32 16.64 5.05 -32.69
C PRO A 32 16.75 5.86 -33.98
N ASN A 33 16.47 5.26 -35.14
CA ASN A 33 16.63 5.90 -36.43
C ASN A 33 15.29 6.38 -37.06
N GLY A 34 14.15 5.88 -36.54
CA GLY A 34 12.80 6.29 -36.92
C GLY A 34 12.28 5.67 -38.23
N ASP A 35 12.85 4.56 -38.70
CA ASP A 35 12.48 3.91 -39.96
C ASP A 35 11.41 2.81 -39.81
N GLY A 36 11.02 2.48 -38.58
CA GLY A 36 10.07 1.42 -38.25
C GLY A 36 10.69 0.02 -38.17
N ASP A 37 12.00 -0.14 -38.31
CA ASP A 37 12.74 -1.38 -38.08
C ASP A 37 13.35 -1.42 -36.67
N PHE A 38 12.83 -2.28 -35.80
CA PHE A 38 13.33 -2.43 -34.43
C PHE A 38 14.61 -3.28 -34.33
N SER A 39 15.32 -3.54 -35.42
CA SER A 39 16.57 -4.31 -35.41
C SER A 39 17.73 -3.57 -34.73
N ASP A 40 17.68 -2.24 -34.68
CA ASP A 40 18.70 -1.35 -34.10
C ASP A 40 18.33 -0.82 -32.70
N LYS A 41 17.21 -1.28 -32.13
CA LYS A 41 16.78 -0.98 -30.75
C LYS A 41 17.91 -1.15 -29.74
N ALA A 42 17.89 -0.34 -28.68
CA ALA A 42 18.83 -0.52 -27.57
C ALA A 42 18.58 -1.86 -26.85
N ASN A 43 19.64 -2.48 -26.32
CA ASN A 43 19.49 -3.73 -25.59
C ASN A 43 19.12 -3.54 -24.11
N VAL A 44 19.74 -2.53 -23.47
CA VAL A 44 19.55 -2.21 -22.06
C VAL A 44 19.27 -0.71 -21.92
N VAL A 45 18.26 -0.36 -21.13
CA VAL A 45 17.85 1.01 -20.85
C VAL A 45 18.06 1.30 -19.37
N ASN A 46 18.82 2.34 -19.05
CA ASN A 46 18.93 2.86 -17.70
C ASN A 46 17.99 4.06 -17.51
N LEU A 47 17.03 3.93 -16.59
CA LEU A 47 16.12 5.00 -16.18
C LEU A 47 16.43 5.46 -14.75
N SER A 48 17.27 6.48 -14.63
CA SER A 48 17.54 7.16 -13.36
C SER A 48 16.52 8.28 -13.09
N LEU A 49 15.23 7.97 -13.27
CA LEU A 49 14.07 8.84 -13.04
C LEU A 49 12.95 8.03 -12.39
N GLY A 50 11.97 8.70 -11.78
CA GLY A 50 10.76 8.06 -11.29
C GLY A 50 9.88 8.99 -10.46
N GLY A 51 8.60 8.63 -10.35
CA GLY A 51 7.63 9.25 -9.45
C GLY A 51 7.50 8.44 -8.17
N GLU A 52 7.45 9.11 -7.02
CA GLU A 52 7.06 8.46 -5.77
C GLU A 52 5.56 8.11 -5.83
N PHE A 53 5.14 6.99 -5.24
CA PHE A 53 3.74 6.53 -5.19
C PHE A 53 2.98 6.34 -6.50
N ALA A 54 3.61 6.52 -7.66
CA ALA A 54 2.94 6.31 -8.93
C ALA A 54 2.40 4.86 -8.99
N PRO A 55 1.18 4.65 -9.48
CA PRO A 55 0.51 3.35 -9.45
C PRO A 55 1.20 2.34 -10.37
N VAL A 56 0.84 1.07 -10.23
CA VAL A 56 1.47 -0.04 -10.97
C VAL A 56 1.06 -0.10 -12.43
N ASP A 57 -0.11 0.46 -12.76
CA ASP A 57 -0.68 0.58 -14.10
C ASP A 57 -0.41 1.95 -14.74
N ASP A 58 0.54 2.71 -14.17
CA ASP A 58 1.05 3.95 -14.73
C ASP A 58 1.61 3.76 -16.16
N PRO A 59 1.40 4.71 -17.09
CA PRO A 59 1.80 4.58 -18.49
C PRO A 59 3.29 4.25 -18.70
N GLU A 60 4.19 4.83 -17.90
CA GLU A 60 5.63 4.55 -17.96
C GLU A 60 5.95 3.10 -17.58
N SER A 61 5.22 2.52 -16.63
CA SER A 61 5.34 1.10 -16.29
C SER A 61 4.77 0.19 -17.37
N TYR A 62 3.68 0.60 -18.03
CA TYR A 62 3.12 -0.14 -19.16
C TYR A 62 4.10 -0.21 -20.35
N ILE A 63 4.76 0.89 -20.71
CA ILE A 63 5.75 0.88 -21.80
C ILE A 63 6.99 0.09 -21.43
N VAL A 64 7.48 0.13 -20.18
CA VAL A 64 8.59 -0.74 -19.72
C VAL A 64 8.25 -2.22 -19.86
N ASN A 65 7.06 -2.63 -19.45
CA ASN A 65 6.60 -4.02 -19.64
C ASN A 65 6.48 -4.38 -21.13
N THR A 66 6.11 -3.42 -21.98
CA THR A 66 6.00 -3.63 -23.44
C THR A 66 7.37 -3.75 -24.11
N MET A 67 8.34 -2.90 -23.76
CA MET A 67 9.72 -2.96 -24.23
C MET A 67 10.39 -4.31 -23.88
N ALA A 68 10.15 -4.81 -22.67
CA ALA A 68 10.65 -6.13 -22.26
C ALA A 68 10.14 -7.27 -23.16
N ARG A 69 8.86 -7.22 -23.58
CA ARG A 69 8.30 -8.18 -24.56
C ARG A 69 8.94 -8.07 -25.94
N GLN A 70 9.51 -6.91 -26.27
CA GLN A 70 10.23 -6.68 -27.52
C GLN A 70 11.75 -6.90 -27.41
N GLY A 71 12.23 -7.44 -26.27
CA GLY A 71 13.64 -7.79 -26.09
C GLY A 71 14.52 -6.67 -25.54
N VAL A 72 13.95 -5.56 -25.07
CA VAL A 72 14.69 -4.46 -24.44
C VAL A 72 14.57 -4.55 -22.92
N PHE A 73 15.70 -4.65 -22.23
CA PHE A 73 15.71 -4.77 -20.76
C PHE A 73 15.85 -3.41 -20.08
N THR A 74 14.95 -3.07 -19.16
CA THR A 74 14.98 -1.79 -18.43
C THR A 74 15.45 -1.97 -17.00
N VAL A 75 16.39 -1.11 -16.59
CA VAL A 75 16.87 -0.96 -15.22
C VAL A 75 16.49 0.42 -14.73
N ALA A 76 15.77 0.49 -13.61
CA ALA A 76 15.24 1.72 -13.05
C ALA A 76 15.73 1.95 -11.62
N ALA A 77 15.97 3.21 -11.27
CA ALA A 77 16.29 3.61 -9.90
C ALA A 77 15.04 3.48 -9.01
N ALA A 78 15.16 2.85 -7.83
CA ALA A 78 14.01 2.69 -6.92
C ALA A 78 13.47 4.02 -6.34
N GLY A 79 14.23 5.12 -6.44
CA GLY A 79 13.87 6.42 -5.87
C GLY A 79 14.64 6.75 -4.60
N ASN A 80 14.69 8.04 -4.26
CA ASN A 80 15.48 8.57 -3.14
C ASN A 80 14.63 9.20 -2.03
N ALA A 81 13.31 9.00 -2.05
CA ALA A 81 12.40 9.55 -1.05
C ALA A 81 12.64 11.05 -0.81
N ASN A 82 12.87 11.79 -1.90
CA ASN A 82 13.26 13.19 -1.86
C ASN A 82 12.13 14.04 -1.28
N ASN A 83 10.88 13.72 -1.62
CA ASN A 83 9.75 14.41 -0.99
C ASN A 83 9.56 13.99 0.46
N TYR A 84 10.31 13.00 0.96
CA TYR A 84 10.29 12.49 2.32
C TYR A 84 11.58 12.84 3.08
N ASN A 85 12.28 13.90 2.65
CA ASN A 85 13.52 14.40 3.26
C ASN A 85 14.64 13.34 3.33
N GLY A 86 14.67 12.41 2.38
CA GLY A 86 15.64 11.31 2.36
C GLY A 86 15.37 10.23 3.41
N VAL A 87 14.14 10.12 3.89
CA VAL A 87 13.64 9.00 4.71
C VAL A 87 12.89 8.03 3.80
N GLY A 88 13.64 7.16 3.11
CA GLY A 88 13.11 6.21 2.14
C GLY A 88 12.56 4.93 2.72
N ASP A 89 12.75 4.72 4.02
CA ASP A 89 12.20 3.60 4.76
C ASP A 89 10.74 3.86 5.17
N THR A 90 9.89 4.17 4.20
CA THR A 90 8.43 4.33 4.35
C THR A 90 7.72 3.44 3.33
N TYR A 91 6.64 2.77 3.71
CA TYR A 91 5.98 1.80 2.84
C TYR A 91 5.40 2.43 1.56
N SER A 92 5.55 1.67 0.45
CA SER A 92 5.07 1.96 -0.90
C SER A 92 5.50 3.31 -1.49
N ASN A 93 6.72 3.75 -1.19
CA ASN A 93 7.27 5.01 -1.69
C ASN A 93 7.78 4.93 -3.14
N SER A 94 8.45 3.85 -3.52
CA SER A 94 8.91 3.65 -4.91
C SER A 94 7.72 3.46 -5.86
N GLY A 95 7.63 4.31 -6.88
CA GLY A 95 6.62 4.22 -7.95
C GLY A 95 7.22 3.93 -9.32
N SER A 96 6.50 4.37 -10.35
CA SER A 96 6.82 4.20 -11.77
C SER A 96 8.06 5.01 -12.20
N PRO A 97 8.91 4.49 -13.12
CA PRO A 97 8.80 3.17 -13.78
C PRO A 97 9.43 2.02 -12.99
N ALA A 98 9.96 2.28 -11.80
CA ALA A 98 10.66 1.25 -11.00
C ALA A 98 9.72 0.15 -10.49
N ASN A 99 8.43 0.46 -10.35
CA ASN A 99 7.41 -0.53 -10.01
C ASN A 99 6.98 -1.43 -11.18
N ALA A 100 7.47 -1.22 -12.41
CA ALA A 100 7.17 -2.10 -13.55
C ALA A 100 7.60 -3.55 -13.27
N ALA A 101 6.70 -4.51 -13.51
CA ALA A 101 6.92 -5.92 -13.23
C ALA A 101 8.17 -6.46 -13.96
N ALA A 102 8.32 -6.16 -15.25
CA ALA A 102 9.43 -6.64 -16.08
C ALA A 102 10.73 -5.83 -15.91
N GLY A 103 10.65 -4.61 -15.37
CA GLY A 103 11.82 -3.79 -15.08
C GLY A 103 12.61 -4.29 -13.85
N LEU A 104 13.90 -3.97 -13.81
CA LEU A 104 14.75 -4.17 -12.63
C LEU A 104 14.86 -2.87 -11.82
N SER A 105 14.24 -2.83 -10.65
CA SER A 105 14.32 -1.76 -9.66
C SER A 105 15.53 -1.93 -8.76
N VAL A 106 16.29 -0.85 -8.59
CA VAL A 106 17.59 -0.89 -7.92
C VAL A 106 17.62 0.02 -6.69
N ALA A 107 17.78 -0.60 -5.53
CA ALA A 107 17.99 0.08 -4.24
C ALA A 107 19.39 0.69 -4.15
N ASN A 108 19.53 1.74 -3.34
CA ASN A 108 20.80 2.41 -3.10
C ASN A 108 21.48 1.87 -1.86
N ALA A 109 22.68 1.31 -2.04
CA ALA A 109 23.49 0.79 -0.96
C ALA A 109 24.90 1.38 -0.97
N TYR A 110 25.56 1.28 0.18
CA TYR A 110 26.96 1.58 0.30
C TYR A 110 27.80 0.45 -0.28
N GLY A 111 28.75 0.80 -1.15
CA GLY A 111 29.78 -0.13 -1.61
C GLY A 111 30.73 -0.54 -0.48
N THR A 112 31.59 -1.52 -0.74
CA THR A 112 32.62 -1.95 0.23
C THR A 112 33.73 -0.93 0.43
N THR A 113 33.89 -0.02 -0.54
CA THR A 113 34.88 1.07 -0.50
C THR A 113 34.24 2.42 -0.76
N GLN A 114 34.84 3.47 -0.23
CA GLN A 114 34.44 4.87 -0.41
C GLN A 114 35.59 5.69 -1.04
N PRO A 115 35.29 6.78 -1.76
CA PRO A 115 36.32 7.68 -2.26
C PRO A 115 36.99 8.45 -1.12
N THR A 116 38.29 8.72 -1.27
CA THR A 116 39.08 9.56 -0.36
C THR A 116 40.05 10.41 -1.16
N ASP A 117 40.45 11.55 -0.60
CA ASP A 117 41.47 12.37 -1.24
C ASP A 117 42.85 11.72 -1.10
N GLN A 118 43.76 12.06 -2.02
CA GLN A 118 45.12 11.57 -1.98
C GLN A 118 46.16 12.69 -1.97
N MET A 119 47.27 12.42 -1.28
CA MET A 119 48.51 13.16 -1.37
C MET A 119 49.56 12.24 -2.01
N LYS A 120 50.43 12.81 -2.85
CA LYS A 120 51.54 12.08 -3.43
C LYS A 120 52.81 12.27 -2.60
N VAL A 121 53.42 11.18 -2.18
CA VAL A 121 54.73 11.15 -1.54
C VAL A 121 55.79 11.08 -2.64
N LEU A 122 56.72 12.04 -2.62
CA LEU A 122 57.83 12.17 -3.56
C LEU A 122 59.14 11.63 -3.00
N ALA A 123 59.36 11.76 -1.69
CA ALA A 123 60.53 11.22 -0.98
C ALA A 123 60.15 10.81 0.45
N PRO A 124 60.81 9.80 1.05
CA PRO A 124 61.87 8.97 0.46
C PRO A 124 61.33 8.03 -0.63
N GLU A 125 62.17 7.66 -1.61
CA GLU A 125 61.76 6.87 -2.79
C GLU A 125 61.10 5.53 -2.41
N GLN A 126 61.57 4.91 -1.32
CA GLN A 126 61.05 3.65 -0.79
C GLN A 126 59.60 3.77 -0.28
N GLN A 127 59.13 4.98 -0.01
CA GLN A 127 57.77 5.28 0.44
C GLN A 127 56.97 6.10 -0.58
N ALA A 128 57.52 6.33 -1.78
CA ALA A 128 56.88 7.12 -2.83
C ALA A 128 55.55 6.51 -3.28
N GLY A 129 54.66 7.38 -3.78
CA GLY A 129 53.32 7.00 -4.23
C GLY A 129 52.21 7.71 -3.47
N PHE A 130 50.97 7.30 -3.69
CA PHE A 130 49.81 7.95 -3.09
C PHE A 130 49.52 7.43 -1.68
N VAL A 131 49.10 8.36 -0.81
CA VAL A 131 48.55 8.07 0.52
C VAL A 131 47.22 8.79 0.70
N ASN A 132 46.31 8.17 1.45
CA ASN A 132 44.95 8.66 1.63
C ASN A 132 44.83 9.67 2.78
N GLY A 133 43.86 10.56 2.67
CA GLY A 133 43.59 11.59 3.67
C GLY A 133 42.52 12.59 3.22
N VAL A 134 42.60 13.81 3.72
CA VAL A 134 41.62 14.87 3.46
C VAL A 134 42.33 16.22 3.27
N TYR A 135 41.96 16.95 2.22
CA TYR A 135 42.44 18.31 1.97
C TYR A 135 41.77 19.30 2.94
N THR A 136 42.45 20.41 3.24
CA THR A 136 41.80 21.51 3.97
C THR A 136 40.80 22.23 3.07
N SER A 137 39.75 22.83 3.64
CA SER A 137 38.69 23.44 2.84
C SER A 137 38.90 24.93 2.54
N SER A 138 39.66 25.65 3.35
CA SER A 138 39.82 27.12 3.20
C SER A 138 40.83 27.52 2.10
N PHE A 139 41.76 26.63 1.73
CA PHE A 139 42.79 26.91 0.74
C PHE A 139 42.27 26.64 -0.69
N ASN A 140 42.54 27.55 -1.63
CA ASN A 140 42.12 27.40 -3.02
C ASN A 140 43.16 26.61 -3.85
N TYR A 141 43.06 25.29 -3.82
CA TYR A 141 43.96 24.38 -4.56
C TYR A 141 43.90 24.54 -6.08
N ALA A 142 42.76 24.96 -6.63
CA ALA A 142 42.60 25.12 -8.08
C ALA A 142 43.33 26.36 -8.61
N ALA A 143 43.56 27.37 -7.77
CA ALA A 143 44.26 28.61 -8.12
C ALA A 143 45.74 28.61 -7.69
N ALA A 144 46.20 27.57 -6.99
CA ALA A 144 47.56 27.48 -6.49
C ALA A 144 48.55 27.05 -7.58
N SER A 145 49.74 27.64 -7.58
CA SER A 145 50.84 27.23 -8.42
C SER A 145 51.47 25.92 -7.91
N ALA A 146 52.10 25.15 -8.80
CA ALA A 146 52.63 23.81 -8.48
C ALA A 146 53.71 23.84 -7.38
N ASP A 147 54.51 24.90 -7.32
CA ASP A 147 55.53 25.13 -6.29
C ASP A 147 54.92 25.33 -4.90
N LYS A 148 53.74 25.96 -4.81
CA LYS A 148 53.00 26.09 -3.53
C LYS A 148 52.42 24.78 -3.03
N LEU A 149 52.25 23.78 -3.89
CA LEU A 149 51.62 22.51 -3.53
C LEU A 149 52.64 21.40 -3.27
N THR A 150 53.94 21.70 -3.33
CA THR A 150 55.02 20.75 -3.07
C THR A 150 55.87 21.23 -1.90
N GLY A 151 56.23 20.34 -0.97
CA GLY A 151 56.98 20.74 0.20
C GLY A 151 57.78 19.62 0.87
N GLU A 152 58.90 20.01 1.48
CA GLU A 152 59.62 19.18 2.45
C GLU A 152 58.98 19.33 3.82
N VAL A 153 58.69 18.21 4.46
CA VAL A 153 57.93 18.14 5.72
C VAL A 153 58.88 17.96 6.89
N VAL A 154 58.79 18.86 7.88
CA VAL A 154 59.48 18.78 9.16
C VAL A 154 58.48 18.61 10.29
N LYS A 155 58.83 17.81 11.30
CA LYS A 155 57.97 17.58 12.46
C LYS A 155 58.04 18.77 13.43
N ALA A 156 56.89 19.21 13.95
CA ALA A 156 56.85 20.23 14.98
C ALA A 156 57.58 19.77 16.27
N PRO A 157 58.19 20.70 17.02
CA PRO A 157 58.88 20.38 18.27
C PRO A 157 57.94 19.73 19.28
N ALA A 158 58.46 18.81 20.10
CA ALA A 158 57.66 18.07 21.07
C ALA A 158 56.89 18.97 22.05
N SER A 159 57.44 20.14 22.38
CA SER A 159 56.83 21.17 23.22
C SER A 159 55.56 21.79 22.63
N ASN A 160 55.40 21.77 21.31
CA ASN A 160 54.23 22.29 20.60
C ASN A 160 53.81 21.36 19.44
N ARG A 161 53.80 20.04 19.70
CA ARG A 161 53.53 19.01 18.69
C ARG A 161 52.14 19.11 18.04
N TYR A 162 51.22 19.82 18.68
CA TYR A 162 49.86 20.06 18.18
C TYR A 162 49.72 21.38 17.41
N GLY A 163 50.68 22.31 17.50
CA GLY A 163 50.61 23.65 16.90
C GLY A 163 49.56 24.57 17.53
N CYS A 164 49.13 24.28 18.77
CA CYS A 164 48.06 25.05 19.42
C CYS A 164 48.53 26.37 20.02
N GLU A 165 49.84 26.51 20.25
CA GLU A 165 50.47 27.74 20.74
C GLU A 165 51.32 28.37 19.63
N ALA A 166 51.69 29.65 19.79
CA ALA A 166 52.67 30.27 18.91
C ALA A 166 54.04 29.58 19.03
N PHE A 167 54.74 29.38 17.92
CA PHE A 167 56.09 28.81 17.93
C PHE A 167 57.12 29.83 18.42
N SER A 168 58.09 29.39 19.22
CA SER A 168 59.20 30.24 19.66
C SER A 168 60.05 30.70 18.47
N GLU A 169 60.83 31.79 18.61
CA GLU A 169 61.71 32.26 17.53
C GLU A 169 62.69 31.16 17.06
N GLN A 170 63.19 30.35 17.99
CA GLN A 170 64.09 29.24 17.69
C GLN A 170 63.40 28.12 16.90
N ASP A 171 62.15 27.79 17.25
CA ASP A 171 61.36 26.80 16.52
C ASP A 171 60.95 27.34 15.16
N ALA A 172 60.49 28.59 15.07
CA ALA A 172 60.11 29.24 13.83
C ALA A 172 61.26 29.28 12.81
N ALA A 173 62.50 29.48 13.26
CA ALA A 173 63.68 29.42 12.39
C ALA A 173 63.85 28.04 11.71
N GLN A 174 63.43 26.95 12.36
CA GLN A 174 63.49 25.58 11.81
C GLN A 174 62.32 25.26 10.89
N LEU A 175 61.15 25.89 11.10
CA LEU A 175 59.94 25.67 10.32
C LEU A 175 59.87 26.55 9.06
N LYS A 176 60.65 27.63 9.00
CA LYS A 176 60.62 28.61 7.91
C LYS A 176 60.87 27.96 6.54
N GLY A 177 59.93 28.16 5.61
CA GLY A 177 60.02 27.62 4.24
C GLY A 177 59.76 26.11 4.14
N LYS A 178 59.37 25.46 5.24
CA LYS A 178 59.04 24.03 5.27
C LYS A 178 57.55 23.82 5.45
N TRP A 179 57.10 22.60 5.15
CA TRP A 179 55.79 22.14 5.56
C TRP A 179 55.91 21.52 6.94
N VAL A 180 54.92 21.72 7.80
CA VAL A 180 55.01 21.31 9.20
C VAL A 180 54.06 20.17 9.48
N TYR A 181 54.59 19.05 9.96
CA TYR A 181 53.79 17.96 10.50
C TYR A 181 53.43 18.24 11.96
N ILE A 182 52.14 18.17 12.28
CA ILE A 182 51.60 18.26 13.65
C ILE A 182 50.57 17.15 13.89
N ASP A 183 50.44 16.72 15.14
CA ASP A 183 49.47 15.70 15.53
C ASP A 183 48.06 16.31 15.63
N TRP A 184 47.04 15.69 15.04
CA TRP A 184 45.67 16.21 15.06
C TRP A 184 45.00 15.98 16.42
N GLU A 185 45.02 14.75 16.92
CA GLU A 185 44.49 14.34 18.21
C GLU A 185 45.58 13.84 19.17
N ASP A 186 45.29 13.89 20.47
CA ASP A 186 46.11 13.26 21.49
C ASP A 186 45.96 11.73 21.43
N PRO A 187 47.04 10.95 21.25
CA PRO A 187 46.94 9.52 21.04
C PRO A 187 46.47 8.72 22.26
N ALA A 188 46.59 9.28 23.47
CA ALA A 188 46.15 8.62 24.69
C ALA A 188 44.66 8.89 25.01
N THR A 189 44.11 10.01 24.55
CA THR A 189 42.76 10.45 24.93
C THR A 189 41.79 10.64 23.77
N GLY A 190 42.28 10.68 22.53
CA GLY A 190 41.48 10.97 21.33
C GLY A 190 40.95 12.40 21.25
N LYS A 191 41.35 13.29 22.18
CA LYS A 191 40.89 14.68 22.21
C LYS A 191 41.63 15.55 21.20
N PHE A 192 40.93 16.53 20.64
CA PHE A 192 41.49 17.56 19.76
C PHE A 192 41.91 18.79 20.59
N PRO A 193 43.21 19.09 20.77
CA PRO A 193 43.64 20.16 21.68
C PRO A 193 43.26 21.57 21.24
N CYS A 194 43.12 21.81 19.93
CA CYS A 194 42.64 23.07 19.35
C CYS A 194 42.19 22.87 17.88
N GLY A 195 41.47 23.86 17.33
CA GLY A 195 40.96 23.83 15.96
C GLY A 195 42.03 23.99 14.87
N SER A 196 41.76 23.54 13.65
CA SER A 196 42.71 23.54 12.53
C SER A 196 43.14 24.95 12.09
N ALA A 197 42.25 25.94 12.10
CA ALA A 197 42.59 27.31 11.72
C ALA A 197 43.68 27.92 12.62
N VAL A 198 43.59 27.71 13.93
CA VAL A 198 44.60 28.19 14.90
C VAL A 198 45.97 27.61 14.58
N ARG A 199 46.02 26.29 14.32
CA ARG A 199 47.27 25.58 14.00
C ARG A 199 47.92 26.10 12.72
N PHE A 200 47.12 26.30 11.68
CA PHE A 200 47.59 26.81 10.39
C PHE A 200 48.11 28.24 10.52
N ASN A 201 47.40 29.10 11.27
CA ASN A 201 47.82 30.47 11.51
C ASN A 201 49.14 30.53 12.31
N HIS A 202 49.35 29.64 13.29
CA HIS A 202 50.63 29.57 14.01
C HIS A 202 51.78 29.07 13.14
N VAL A 203 51.54 28.06 12.29
CA VAL A 203 52.55 27.59 11.33
C VAL A 203 52.90 28.68 10.31
N GLU A 204 51.90 29.38 9.78
CA GLU A 204 52.10 30.52 8.88
C GLU A 204 52.89 31.65 9.55
N ALA A 205 52.53 32.03 10.77
CA ALA A 205 53.24 33.06 11.54
C ALA A 205 54.71 32.68 11.82
N ALA A 206 55.00 31.38 11.95
CA ALA A 206 56.35 30.84 12.06
C ALA A 206 57.10 30.79 10.71
N GLY A 207 56.47 31.17 9.60
CA GLY A 207 57.04 31.17 8.25
C GLY A 207 56.95 29.81 7.54
N GLY A 208 56.18 28.86 8.06
CA GLY A 208 55.88 27.60 7.39
C GLY A 208 55.03 27.80 6.13
N GLN A 209 55.17 26.91 5.16
CA GLN A 209 54.56 27.01 3.84
C GLN A 209 53.46 25.98 3.57
N GLY A 210 53.19 25.08 4.52
CA GLY A 210 52.10 24.12 4.47
C GLY A 210 52.02 23.27 5.72
N VAL A 211 50.94 22.52 5.89
CA VAL A 211 50.69 21.72 7.10
C VAL A 211 50.28 20.29 6.74
N ILE A 212 50.93 19.31 7.38
CA ILE A 212 50.48 17.92 7.37
C ILE A 212 49.94 17.59 8.77
N LEU A 213 48.71 17.12 8.84
CA LEU A 213 48.10 16.67 10.09
C LEU A 213 48.17 15.14 10.15
N GLY A 214 48.79 14.59 11.19
CA GLY A 214 48.73 13.15 11.46
C GLY A 214 47.48 12.80 12.28
N SER A 215 46.72 11.83 11.79
CA SER A 215 45.50 11.36 12.45
C SER A 215 45.61 9.89 12.87
N MET A 216 44.77 9.51 13.83
CA MET A 216 44.51 8.13 14.23
C MET A 216 43.24 7.54 13.62
N GLN A 217 42.55 8.25 12.73
CA GLN A 217 41.32 7.80 12.07
C GLN A 217 41.57 7.46 10.58
N GLU A 218 40.95 6.39 10.08
CA GLU A 218 41.02 6.04 8.65
C GLU A 218 40.18 6.98 7.77
N ARG A 219 39.07 7.50 8.30
CA ARG A 219 38.21 8.50 7.65
C ARG A 219 37.84 9.56 8.68
N HIS A 220 37.77 10.81 8.24
CA HIS A 220 37.30 11.94 9.04
C HIS A 220 35.89 12.31 8.58
N GLU A 221 34.91 12.26 9.48
CA GLU A 221 33.52 12.62 9.16
C GLU A 221 33.33 14.12 9.00
N VAL A 222 34.20 14.92 9.63
CA VAL A 222 34.18 16.39 9.57
C VAL A 222 35.40 16.88 8.82
N GLY A 223 35.19 17.70 7.79
CA GLY A 223 36.26 18.37 7.07
C GLY A 223 37.04 19.34 7.95
N ILE A 224 38.31 19.57 7.62
CA ILE A 224 39.17 20.50 8.36
C ILE A 224 39.30 21.84 7.62
N ALA A 225 39.06 22.94 8.33
CA ALA A 225 39.10 24.27 7.74
C ALA A 225 40.50 24.68 7.26
N GLY A 226 41.53 24.56 8.12
CA GLY A 226 42.84 25.16 7.86
C GLY A 226 42.75 26.69 7.75
N ASN A 227 43.55 27.31 6.88
CA ASN A 227 43.44 28.72 6.51
C ASN A 227 43.53 28.90 4.99
N ALA A 228 43.40 30.14 4.51
CA ALA A 228 43.32 30.44 3.08
C ALA A 228 44.68 30.61 2.37
N THR A 229 45.78 30.65 3.12
CA THR A 229 47.09 31.14 2.64
C THR A 229 48.11 30.03 2.45
N ILE A 230 48.09 28.99 3.29
CA ILE A 230 48.96 27.82 3.16
C ILE A 230 48.12 26.55 2.97
N PRO A 231 48.55 25.62 2.08
CA PRO A 231 47.86 24.36 1.89
C PRO A 231 48.02 23.44 3.09
N GLY A 232 47.11 22.48 3.23
CA GLY A 232 47.37 21.36 4.11
C GLY A 232 46.62 20.10 3.78
N PHE A 233 47.02 19.02 4.45
CA PHE A 233 46.47 17.69 4.25
C PHE A 233 46.50 16.92 5.55
N MET A 234 45.40 16.25 5.87
CA MET A 234 45.31 15.38 7.02
C MET A 234 45.37 13.93 6.58
N LEU A 235 46.41 13.24 7.04
CA LEU A 235 46.66 11.83 6.74
C LEU A 235 45.58 10.97 7.38
N SER A 236 45.18 9.90 6.69
CA SER A 236 44.50 8.76 7.34
C SER A 236 45.45 8.06 8.32
N LYS A 237 44.91 7.28 9.27
CA LYS A 237 45.72 6.50 10.21
C LYS A 237 46.76 5.63 9.49
N SER A 238 46.32 4.83 8.51
CA SER A 238 47.20 3.99 7.70
C SER A 238 48.30 4.79 6.99
N ALA A 239 48.00 6.01 6.52
CA ALA A 239 49.00 6.91 5.95
C ALA A 239 49.97 7.47 6.99
N THR A 240 49.48 7.88 8.17
CA THR A 240 50.31 8.34 9.30
C THR A 240 51.29 7.24 9.72
N ASP A 241 50.80 6.01 9.91
CA ASP A 241 51.60 4.86 10.30
C ASP A 241 52.66 4.54 9.25
N LYS A 242 52.27 4.53 7.95
CA LYS A 242 53.18 4.26 6.83
C LYS A 242 54.32 5.26 6.74
N LEU A 243 54.05 6.54 7.03
CA LEU A 243 55.01 7.64 6.86
C LEU A 243 55.77 7.99 8.16
N ALA A 244 55.50 7.30 9.27
CA ALA A 244 56.02 7.65 10.59
C ALA A 244 57.55 7.83 10.63
N THR A 245 58.32 6.93 10.01
CA THR A 245 59.79 7.05 9.93
C THR A 245 60.23 8.28 9.16
N ALA A 246 59.70 8.49 7.95
CA ALA A 246 60.06 9.65 7.12
C ALA A 246 59.68 10.99 7.77
N ILE A 247 58.55 11.02 8.49
CA ILE A 247 58.11 12.17 9.27
C ILE A 247 59.07 12.46 10.43
N ASN A 248 59.47 11.43 11.19
CA ASN A 248 60.37 11.60 12.33
C ASN A 248 61.78 12.01 11.89
N ASP A 249 62.25 11.50 10.76
CA ASP A 249 63.58 11.80 10.22
C ASP A 249 63.62 13.12 9.41
N GLY A 250 62.46 13.74 9.16
CA GLY A 250 62.36 14.97 8.36
C GLY A 250 62.74 14.79 6.88
N THR A 251 62.61 13.57 6.36
CA THR A 251 62.98 13.21 4.98
C THR A 251 61.78 13.19 4.02
N LEU A 252 60.57 13.43 4.55
CA LEU A 252 59.34 13.38 3.80
C LEU A 252 59.23 14.58 2.86
N ARG A 253 58.99 14.33 1.57
CA ARG A 253 58.62 15.34 0.58
C ARG A 253 57.31 14.96 -0.09
N VAL A 254 56.37 15.88 -0.18
CA VAL A 254 55.01 15.61 -0.64
C VAL A 254 54.54 16.60 -1.69
N GLU A 255 53.54 16.18 -2.45
CA GLU A 255 52.83 16.97 -3.44
C GLU A 255 51.31 16.81 -3.23
N LEU A 256 50.62 17.94 -3.18
CA LEU A 256 49.17 18.03 -3.29
C LEU A 256 48.79 18.45 -4.70
N ASN A 257 47.62 18.00 -5.15
CA ASN A 257 47.06 18.45 -6.43
C ASN A 257 45.54 18.37 -6.33
N ASN A 258 44.85 19.37 -6.88
CA ASN A 258 43.40 19.36 -6.93
C ASN A 258 42.84 18.11 -7.63
N ASP A 259 43.57 17.55 -8.60
CA ASP A 259 43.17 16.35 -9.35
C ASP A 259 43.31 15.05 -8.53
N TYR A 260 43.96 15.08 -7.36
CA TYR A 260 44.08 13.92 -6.46
C TYR A 260 42.88 13.78 -5.50
N LYS A 261 41.95 14.74 -5.52
CA LYS A 261 40.73 14.68 -4.71
C LYS A 261 39.80 13.57 -5.18
N ALA A 262 39.21 12.85 -4.23
CA ALA A 262 38.32 11.70 -4.44
C ALA A 262 38.86 10.58 -5.36
N GLN A 263 40.18 10.50 -5.60
CA GLN A 263 40.79 9.47 -6.45
C GLN A 263 41.17 8.20 -5.69
N GLY A 264 41.39 8.31 -4.38
CA GLY A 264 41.74 7.19 -3.53
C GLY A 264 40.51 6.36 -3.15
N ARG A 265 40.77 5.15 -2.67
CA ARG A 265 39.74 4.28 -2.08
C ARG A 265 40.19 3.80 -0.71
N THR A 266 39.24 3.73 0.21
CA THR A 266 39.38 3.08 1.52
C THR A 266 38.12 2.30 1.84
N SER A 267 38.16 1.41 2.84
CA SER A 267 36.98 0.66 3.28
C SER A 267 35.86 1.58 3.74
N HIS A 268 34.62 1.22 3.43
CA HIS A 268 33.44 1.97 3.85
C HIS A 268 32.95 1.49 5.23
N SER A 269 32.73 2.39 6.19
CA SER A 269 32.26 2.01 7.54
C SER A 269 30.86 1.41 7.54
N LYS A 270 30.00 1.87 6.64
CA LYS A 270 28.67 1.31 6.34
C LYS A 270 28.64 0.30 5.18
N ALA A 271 29.77 -0.34 4.85
CA ALA A 271 29.86 -1.27 3.73
C ALA A 271 28.71 -2.28 3.76
N LEU A 272 28.04 -2.47 2.61
CA LEU A 272 26.91 -3.39 2.47
C LEU A 272 25.71 -3.05 3.36
N SER A 273 25.54 -1.78 3.74
CA SER A 273 24.30 -1.28 4.33
C SER A 273 23.48 -0.49 3.31
N LEU A 274 22.18 -0.38 3.56
CA LEU A 274 21.27 0.41 2.75
C LEU A 274 21.44 1.91 3.07
N VAL A 275 21.33 2.76 2.06
CA VAL A 275 21.29 4.22 2.26
C VAL A 275 19.89 4.60 2.72
N SER A 276 19.77 5.43 3.77
CA SER A 276 18.47 5.76 4.39
C SER A 276 17.45 6.37 3.44
N SER A 277 17.91 7.04 2.38
CA SER A 277 17.07 7.65 1.35
C SER A 277 16.58 6.67 0.30
N SER A 278 17.11 5.46 0.22
CA SER A 278 16.64 4.46 -0.74
C SER A 278 15.16 4.16 -0.48
N ALA A 279 14.31 4.43 -1.46
CA ALA A 279 12.88 4.23 -1.33
C ALA A 279 12.55 2.72 -1.22
N ARG A 280 11.64 2.39 -0.31
CA ARG A 280 10.97 1.09 -0.21
C ARG A 280 9.79 1.05 -1.18
N GLY A 281 9.61 -0.04 -1.91
CA GLY A 281 8.56 -0.18 -2.93
C GLY A 281 7.37 -0.99 -2.46
N GLN A 282 6.75 -1.70 -3.40
CA GLN A 282 5.62 -2.58 -3.17
C GLN A 282 5.99 -3.65 -2.14
N HIS A 283 5.08 -3.90 -1.19
CA HIS A 283 5.23 -4.89 -0.13
C HIS A 283 4.30 -6.10 -0.31
N GLY A 284 3.81 -6.34 -1.53
CA GLY A 284 3.02 -7.53 -1.87
C GLY A 284 1.54 -7.30 -2.13
N SER A 285 0.97 -6.12 -1.90
CA SER A 285 -0.46 -5.83 -2.12
C SER A 285 -0.87 -6.06 -3.59
N ASP A 286 0.00 -5.71 -4.54
CA ASP A 286 -0.17 -5.97 -5.98
C ASP A 286 0.32 -7.37 -6.42
N GLY A 287 0.62 -8.23 -5.45
CA GLY A 287 1.13 -9.58 -5.67
C GLY A 287 2.61 -9.66 -6.03
N TYR A 288 3.39 -8.61 -5.78
CA TYR A 288 4.85 -8.60 -5.95
C TYR A 288 5.52 -7.59 -5.03
N ILE A 289 6.86 -7.67 -4.94
CA ILE A 289 7.68 -6.77 -4.14
C ILE A 289 8.67 -5.99 -5.00
N LYS A 290 9.07 -4.82 -4.52
CA LYS A 290 10.16 -3.99 -5.06
C LYS A 290 10.92 -3.32 -3.92
N PRO A 291 12.23 -3.05 -4.05
CA PRO A 291 13.07 -3.20 -5.25
C PRO A 291 13.49 -4.66 -5.53
N ASP A 292 14.10 -4.91 -6.69
CA ASP A 292 14.50 -6.27 -7.11
C ASP A 292 15.92 -6.65 -6.63
N VAL A 293 16.81 -5.67 -6.53
CA VAL A 293 18.21 -5.78 -6.08
C VAL A 293 18.70 -4.47 -5.46
N ALA A 294 19.86 -4.50 -4.81
CA ALA A 294 20.62 -3.32 -4.41
C ALA A 294 21.93 -3.22 -5.19
N ALA A 295 22.43 -1.99 -5.38
CA ALA A 295 23.75 -1.75 -5.97
C ALA A 295 24.44 -0.55 -5.30
N PRO A 296 25.78 -0.42 -5.46
CA PRO A 296 26.50 0.75 -4.95
C PRO A 296 25.97 2.03 -5.58
N GLY A 297 25.43 2.93 -4.78
CA GLY A 297 24.91 4.22 -5.23
C GLY A 297 25.30 5.40 -4.33
N ALA A 298 26.03 5.16 -3.24
CA ALA A 298 26.54 6.21 -2.37
C ALA A 298 27.99 6.59 -2.70
N GLU A 299 28.27 7.89 -2.72
CA GLU A 299 29.61 8.45 -2.91
C GLU A 299 30.29 7.94 -4.19
N ILE A 300 29.51 7.81 -5.26
CA ILE A 300 29.96 7.28 -6.54
C ILE A 300 30.61 8.40 -7.35
N VAL A 301 31.91 8.26 -7.59
CA VAL A 301 32.68 9.14 -8.47
C VAL A 301 32.43 8.76 -9.93
N SER A 302 31.91 9.70 -10.73
CA SER A 302 31.69 9.57 -12.17
C SER A 302 32.05 10.87 -12.91
N ALA A 303 31.98 10.88 -14.24
CA ALA A 303 32.40 12.01 -15.08
C ALA A 303 31.66 13.32 -14.73
N ALA A 304 32.42 14.40 -14.51
CA ALA A 304 31.88 15.73 -14.22
C ALA A 304 31.54 16.50 -15.51
N VAL A 305 30.38 17.13 -15.57
CA VAL A 305 29.95 17.97 -16.70
C VAL A 305 30.95 19.11 -16.91
N GLY A 306 31.50 19.22 -18.13
CA GLY A 306 32.50 20.25 -18.47
C GLY A 306 33.88 20.03 -17.84
N GLY A 307 34.09 18.94 -17.09
CA GLY A 307 35.33 18.66 -16.37
C GLY A 307 36.42 17.95 -17.18
N GLY A 308 36.15 17.59 -18.44
CA GLY A 308 37.06 16.74 -19.24
C GLY A 308 37.20 15.35 -18.62
N THR A 309 38.37 15.03 -18.09
CA THR A 309 38.66 13.75 -17.40
C THR A 309 38.35 13.77 -15.90
N LYS A 310 37.81 14.88 -15.36
CA LYS A 310 37.58 15.04 -13.92
C LYS A 310 36.32 14.30 -13.45
N GLY A 311 36.40 13.79 -12.23
CA GLY A 311 35.29 13.11 -11.55
C GLY A 311 34.54 14.01 -10.57
N VAL A 312 33.27 13.69 -10.33
CA VAL A 312 32.41 14.24 -9.27
C VAL A 312 31.70 13.10 -8.55
N ALA A 313 31.55 13.22 -7.23
CA ALA A 313 30.87 12.22 -6.42
C ALA A 313 29.40 12.57 -6.22
N PHE A 314 28.50 11.61 -6.43
CA PHE A 314 27.07 11.72 -6.12
C PHE A 314 26.57 10.51 -5.32
N THR A 315 25.45 10.70 -4.62
CA THR A 315 24.75 9.66 -3.87
C THR A 315 23.30 9.57 -4.32
N GLY A 316 22.82 8.38 -4.64
CA GLY A 316 21.41 8.11 -4.95
C GLY A 316 21.18 6.78 -5.67
N THR A 317 19.93 6.32 -5.70
CA THR A 317 19.49 5.20 -6.56
C THR A 317 19.77 5.48 -8.04
N SER A 318 19.80 6.76 -8.44
CA SER A 318 20.24 7.22 -9.75
C SER A 318 21.68 6.83 -10.12
N MET A 319 22.53 6.56 -9.12
CA MET A 319 23.90 6.04 -9.29
C MET A 319 23.94 4.51 -9.16
N ALA A 320 23.02 3.91 -8.41
CA ALA A 320 22.90 2.45 -8.28
C ALA A 320 22.36 1.79 -9.57
N ALA A 321 21.33 2.36 -10.19
CA ALA A 321 20.75 1.85 -11.45
C ALA A 321 21.77 1.68 -12.60
N PRO A 322 22.67 2.64 -12.89
CA PRO A 322 23.65 2.46 -13.95
C PRO A 322 24.73 1.41 -13.63
N HIS A 323 25.02 1.15 -12.34
CA HIS A 323 25.87 0.01 -11.98
C HIS A 323 25.20 -1.31 -12.39
N ALA A 324 23.92 -1.49 -12.04
CA ALA A 324 23.14 -2.66 -12.42
C ALA A 324 23.00 -2.79 -13.94
N SER A 325 22.76 -1.69 -14.66
CA SER A 325 22.71 -1.65 -16.13
C SER A 325 24.02 -2.11 -16.77
N GLY A 326 25.16 -1.68 -16.22
CA GLY A 326 26.47 -2.15 -16.66
C GLY A 326 26.68 -3.65 -16.44
N VAL A 327 26.15 -4.21 -15.36
CA VAL A 327 26.20 -5.67 -15.13
C VAL A 327 25.25 -6.40 -16.10
N ALA A 328 24.05 -5.86 -16.35
CA ALA A 328 23.11 -6.42 -17.32
C ALA A 328 23.74 -6.53 -18.72
N ALA A 329 24.49 -5.50 -19.15
CA ALA A 329 25.22 -5.53 -20.42
C ALA A 329 26.30 -6.63 -20.46
N LEU A 330 26.99 -6.90 -19.34
CA LEU A 330 27.98 -8.00 -19.25
C LEU A 330 27.31 -9.38 -19.32
N VAL A 331 26.14 -9.53 -18.67
CA VAL A 331 25.35 -10.77 -18.77
C VAL A 331 24.92 -10.99 -20.22
N LEU A 332 24.40 -9.96 -20.89
CA LEU A 332 24.01 -10.05 -22.29
C LEU A 332 25.19 -10.37 -23.22
N GLN A 333 26.37 -9.82 -22.94
CA GLN A 333 27.58 -10.14 -23.70
C GLN A 333 27.94 -11.63 -23.58
N ALA A 334 27.79 -12.21 -22.38
CA ALA A 334 28.11 -13.60 -22.12
C ALA A 334 27.01 -14.58 -22.57
N HIS A 335 25.74 -14.13 -22.63
CA HIS A 335 24.57 -14.94 -22.97
C HIS A 335 23.65 -14.14 -23.92
N GLN A 336 24.00 -14.14 -25.21
CA GLN A 336 23.31 -13.34 -26.23
C GLN A 336 21.87 -13.80 -26.51
N ASP A 337 21.52 -15.00 -26.10
CA ASP A 337 20.21 -15.64 -26.24
C ASP A 337 19.27 -15.38 -25.06
N TYR A 338 19.75 -14.75 -23.99
CA TYR A 338 18.91 -14.45 -22.83
C TYR A 338 17.87 -13.38 -23.16
N SER A 339 16.60 -13.69 -22.87
CA SER A 339 15.50 -12.71 -22.89
C SER A 339 15.62 -11.71 -21.73
N PRO A 340 14.94 -10.55 -21.77
CA PRO A 340 14.93 -9.60 -20.64
C PRO A 340 14.58 -10.23 -19.28
N THR A 341 13.64 -11.19 -19.26
CA THR A 341 13.32 -11.95 -18.04
C THR A 341 14.51 -12.80 -17.57
N MET A 342 15.24 -13.45 -18.47
CA MET A 342 16.43 -14.23 -18.14
C MET A 342 17.59 -13.34 -17.67
N LEU A 343 17.80 -12.17 -18.29
CA LEU A 343 18.75 -11.17 -17.80
C LEU A 343 18.39 -10.74 -16.37
N LYS A 344 17.12 -10.42 -16.13
CA LYS A 344 16.62 -10.04 -14.80
C LYS A 344 16.85 -11.15 -13.79
N ALA A 345 16.51 -12.39 -14.14
CA ALA A 345 16.72 -13.56 -13.30
C ALA A 345 18.21 -13.73 -12.96
N ALA A 346 19.12 -13.68 -13.94
CA ALA A 346 20.55 -13.78 -13.70
C ALA A 346 21.08 -12.73 -12.70
N LEU A 347 20.63 -11.47 -12.84
CA LEU A 347 21.00 -10.38 -11.95
C LEU A 347 20.47 -10.59 -10.52
N MET A 348 19.22 -11.00 -10.38
CA MET A 348 18.58 -11.23 -9.09
C MET A 348 19.13 -12.49 -8.40
N ASN A 349 19.20 -13.60 -9.13
CA ASN A 349 19.72 -14.87 -8.67
C ASN A 349 21.17 -14.78 -8.22
N GLY A 350 21.99 -14.03 -8.96
CA GLY A 350 23.39 -13.79 -8.65
C GLY A 350 23.63 -12.73 -7.59
N ALA A 351 22.66 -11.88 -7.24
CA ALA A 351 22.80 -10.85 -6.21
C ALA A 351 22.81 -11.48 -4.81
N ASN A 352 23.86 -12.23 -4.49
CA ASN A 352 24.02 -13.19 -3.39
C ASN A 352 24.71 -12.63 -2.13
N THR A 353 24.78 -11.30 -1.99
CA THR A 353 25.36 -10.64 -0.80
C THR A 353 24.25 -9.93 -0.03
N ASP A 354 24.06 -10.32 1.23
CA ASP A 354 23.08 -9.71 2.12
C ASP A 354 23.50 -8.30 2.54
N LEU A 355 22.52 -7.40 2.64
CA LEU A 355 22.71 -6.10 3.23
C LEU A 355 22.23 -6.10 4.68
N LYS A 356 22.96 -5.41 5.54
CA LYS A 356 22.68 -5.39 6.98
C LYS A 356 22.64 -3.98 7.55
N ASP A 357 21.82 -3.79 8.58
CA ASP A 357 21.83 -2.57 9.37
C ASP A 357 23.09 -2.49 10.25
N SER A 358 23.22 -1.42 11.03
CA SER A 358 24.36 -1.24 11.95
C SER A 358 24.37 -2.23 13.12
N GLN A 359 23.26 -2.93 13.37
CA GLN A 359 23.10 -3.93 14.43
C GLN A 359 23.33 -5.36 13.91
N GLY A 360 23.50 -5.53 12.60
CA GLY A 360 23.75 -6.82 11.95
C GLY A 360 22.49 -7.55 11.50
N HIS A 361 21.32 -6.93 11.58
CA HIS A 361 20.07 -7.50 11.05
C HIS A 361 20.06 -7.41 9.52
N THR A 362 19.63 -8.49 8.86
CA THR A 362 19.47 -8.52 7.40
C THR A 362 18.22 -7.75 6.99
N TYR A 363 18.35 -6.84 6.01
CA TYR A 363 17.21 -6.11 5.48
C TYR A 363 16.20 -7.03 4.77
N ALA A 364 14.92 -6.76 4.99
CA ALA A 364 13.81 -7.42 4.32
C ALA A 364 13.86 -7.25 2.78
N VAL A 365 13.28 -8.21 2.06
CA VAL A 365 13.34 -8.26 0.58
C VAL A 365 12.58 -7.12 -0.10
N ASP A 366 11.57 -6.54 0.54
CA ASP A 366 10.87 -5.34 0.07
C ASP A 366 11.71 -4.05 0.25
N ARG A 367 12.92 -4.14 0.80
CA ARG A 367 13.88 -3.02 0.90
C ARG A 367 15.09 -3.14 -0.01
N VAL A 368 15.57 -4.37 -0.23
CA VAL A 368 16.83 -4.63 -0.94
C VAL A 368 16.71 -5.69 -2.04
N GLY A 369 15.51 -6.23 -2.26
CA GLY A 369 15.26 -7.32 -3.18
C GLY A 369 16.09 -8.55 -2.86
N SER A 370 16.72 -9.13 -3.88
CA SER A 370 17.59 -10.30 -3.72
C SER A 370 18.79 -9.99 -2.84
N GLY A 371 19.35 -8.78 -2.94
CA GLY A 371 20.52 -8.31 -2.19
C GLY A 371 21.45 -7.49 -3.09
N MET A 372 22.71 -7.33 -2.68
CA MET A 372 23.70 -6.58 -3.43
C MET A 372 24.11 -7.35 -4.69
N ILE A 373 24.08 -6.68 -5.85
CA ILE A 373 24.50 -7.25 -7.13
C ILE A 373 25.93 -7.78 -7.05
N ASN A 374 26.11 -9.00 -7.57
CA ASN A 374 27.41 -9.61 -7.80
C ASN A 374 27.56 -9.89 -9.31
N ALA A 375 28.41 -9.09 -9.96
CA ALA A 375 28.58 -9.16 -11.40
C ALA A 375 29.10 -10.51 -11.90
N LYS A 376 30.01 -11.14 -11.14
CA LYS A 376 30.58 -12.43 -11.50
C LYS A 376 29.51 -13.51 -11.48
N ALA A 377 28.75 -13.60 -10.38
CA ALA A 377 27.69 -14.60 -10.23
C ALA A 377 26.58 -14.43 -11.30
N ALA A 378 26.19 -13.19 -11.61
CA ALA A 378 25.21 -12.92 -12.66
C ALA A 378 25.70 -13.34 -14.05
N VAL A 379 26.97 -13.06 -14.39
CA VAL A 379 27.57 -13.46 -15.67
C VAL A 379 27.76 -14.98 -15.77
N GLU A 380 28.05 -15.65 -14.66
CA GLU A 380 28.24 -17.10 -14.61
C GLU A 380 26.90 -17.88 -14.49
N ALA A 381 25.76 -17.20 -14.39
CA ALA A 381 24.46 -17.84 -14.22
C ALA A 381 24.05 -18.68 -15.45
N LYS A 382 24.11 -20.00 -15.30
CA LYS A 382 23.69 -21.01 -16.30
C LYS A 382 22.44 -21.79 -15.90
N VAL A 383 21.98 -21.63 -14.67
CA VAL A 383 20.64 -22.03 -14.25
C VAL A 383 19.96 -20.80 -13.68
N LEU A 384 18.75 -20.53 -14.16
CA LEU A 384 17.97 -19.36 -13.76
C LEU A 384 16.77 -19.82 -12.94
N ALA A 385 16.43 -19.06 -11.90
CA ALA A 385 15.31 -19.34 -11.02
C ALA A 385 14.36 -18.13 -10.98
N TYR A 386 13.09 -18.35 -11.32
CA TYR A 386 12.08 -17.30 -11.39
C TYR A 386 10.67 -17.84 -11.07
N ASP A 387 9.75 -16.97 -10.68
CA ASP A 387 8.35 -17.33 -10.43
C ASP A 387 7.71 -18.00 -11.67
N THR A 388 7.06 -19.15 -11.48
CA THR A 388 6.53 -19.94 -12.60
C THR A 388 5.36 -19.25 -13.31
N LYS A 389 4.51 -18.53 -12.57
CA LYS A 389 3.27 -17.93 -13.12
C LYS A 389 3.53 -16.54 -13.69
N GLN A 390 4.44 -15.80 -13.10
CA GLN A 390 4.79 -14.43 -13.47
C GLN A 390 6.31 -14.29 -13.60
N PRO A 391 6.94 -14.94 -14.61
CA PRO A 391 8.39 -15.07 -14.69
C PRO A 391 9.12 -13.73 -14.78
N GLU A 392 8.49 -12.70 -15.36
CA GLU A 392 9.04 -11.33 -15.44
C GLU A 392 9.27 -10.67 -14.08
N ARG A 393 8.57 -11.12 -13.02
CA ARG A 393 8.76 -10.62 -11.66
C ARG A 393 9.99 -11.23 -10.99
N VAL A 394 10.35 -12.46 -11.37
CA VAL A 394 11.40 -13.32 -10.79
C VAL A 394 11.17 -13.67 -9.32
N SER A 395 10.92 -12.68 -8.46
CA SER A 395 10.54 -12.86 -7.06
C SER A 395 9.17 -13.54 -6.92
N THR A 396 9.01 -14.31 -5.84
CA THR A 396 7.76 -15.00 -5.52
C THR A 396 7.10 -14.33 -4.31
N ALA A 397 6.05 -13.57 -4.55
CA ALA A 397 5.21 -13.01 -3.49
C ALA A 397 3.86 -13.74 -3.42
N PHE A 398 3.46 -14.11 -2.21
CA PHE A 398 2.14 -14.69 -1.94
C PHE A 398 1.07 -13.61 -1.77
N GLY A 399 1.49 -12.38 -1.49
CA GLY A 399 0.64 -11.22 -1.24
C GLY A 399 0.22 -11.11 0.23
N VAL A 400 -0.80 -10.28 0.45
CA VAL A 400 -1.46 -10.11 1.74
C VAL A 400 -2.55 -11.17 1.86
N LEU A 401 -2.48 -12.00 2.89
CA LEU A 401 -3.39 -13.14 3.07
C LEU A 401 -4.19 -12.99 4.36
N GLU A 402 -5.50 -12.86 4.24
CA GLU A 402 -6.38 -12.60 5.38
C GLU A 402 -7.04 -13.90 5.87
N TYR A 403 -6.87 -14.20 7.17
CA TYR A 403 -7.49 -15.37 7.80
C TYR A 403 -8.03 -15.04 9.18
N THR A 404 -9.18 -15.60 9.54
CA THR A 404 -9.67 -15.51 10.91
C THR A 404 -8.85 -16.42 11.84
N PRO A 405 -8.70 -16.09 13.14
CA PRO A 405 -7.97 -16.93 14.09
C PRO A 405 -8.45 -18.38 14.16
N ASP A 406 -9.73 -18.63 13.89
CA ASP A 406 -10.38 -19.94 13.92
C ASP A 406 -10.40 -20.67 12.56
N SER A 407 -9.81 -20.09 11.50
CA SER A 407 -9.74 -20.71 10.17
C SER A 407 -8.95 -22.02 10.13
N GLY A 408 -8.22 -22.36 11.20
CA GLY A 408 -7.30 -23.50 11.26
C GLY A 408 -6.06 -23.28 10.38
N VAL A 409 -5.15 -24.26 10.39
CA VAL A 409 -3.88 -24.16 9.65
C VAL A 409 -4.14 -24.09 8.15
N GLN A 410 -3.61 -23.06 7.52
CA GLN A 410 -3.68 -22.81 6.08
C GLN A 410 -2.39 -23.25 5.39
N THR A 411 -2.50 -23.63 4.13
CA THR A 411 -1.34 -23.96 3.30
C THR A 411 -1.52 -23.34 1.93
N VAL A 412 -0.53 -22.55 1.50
CA VAL A 412 -0.50 -21.92 0.18
C VAL A 412 0.79 -22.29 -0.53
N THR A 413 0.73 -22.49 -1.84
CA THR A 413 1.86 -22.91 -2.65
C THR A 413 2.11 -21.98 -3.83
N ARG A 414 3.39 -21.82 -4.16
CA ARG A 414 3.87 -21.18 -5.38
C ARG A 414 5.04 -21.98 -5.93
N ASP A 415 5.21 -21.97 -7.24
CA ASP A 415 6.29 -22.70 -7.89
C ASP A 415 7.35 -21.73 -8.40
N ILE A 416 8.61 -22.09 -8.19
CA ILE A 416 9.78 -21.46 -8.81
C ILE A 416 10.24 -22.38 -9.95
N THR A 417 10.34 -21.88 -11.17
CA THR A 417 10.93 -22.62 -12.29
C THR A 417 12.44 -22.50 -12.22
N LEU A 418 13.15 -23.63 -12.27
CA LEU A 418 14.57 -23.72 -12.57
C LEU A 418 14.73 -23.96 -14.08
N ASP A 419 15.37 -23.04 -14.78
CA ASP A 419 15.65 -23.08 -16.22
C ASP A 419 17.15 -23.32 -16.43
N ASN A 420 17.51 -24.55 -16.78
CA ASN A 420 18.91 -24.93 -16.96
C ASN A 420 19.36 -24.71 -18.41
N THR A 421 20.13 -23.66 -18.62
CA THR A 421 20.75 -23.32 -19.91
C THR A 421 22.15 -23.93 -20.09
N ASP A 422 22.66 -24.66 -19.08
CA ASP A 422 23.91 -25.40 -19.18
C ASP A 422 23.73 -26.70 -20.00
N SER A 423 24.87 -27.17 -20.50
CA SER A 423 25.06 -28.45 -21.18
C SER A 423 25.11 -29.67 -20.24
N ARG A 424 25.06 -29.46 -18.92
CA ARG A 424 25.09 -30.51 -17.90
C ARG A 424 23.88 -30.42 -16.97
N ALA A 425 23.58 -31.54 -16.30
CA ALA A 425 22.59 -31.55 -15.24
C ALA A 425 23.14 -30.89 -13.97
N HIS A 426 22.27 -30.22 -13.23
CA HIS A 426 22.55 -29.63 -11.93
C HIS A 426 21.64 -30.22 -10.86
N THR A 427 22.16 -30.31 -9.63
CA THR A 427 21.36 -30.77 -8.48
C THR A 427 21.52 -29.81 -7.33
N TYR A 428 20.38 -29.30 -6.85
CA TYR A 428 20.32 -28.31 -5.79
C TYR A 428 19.65 -28.85 -4.53
N THR A 429 20.14 -28.39 -3.39
CA THR A 429 19.46 -28.45 -2.10
C THR A 429 18.87 -27.08 -1.81
N PRO A 430 17.55 -26.88 -1.98
CA PRO A 430 16.92 -25.60 -1.68
C PRO A 430 16.71 -25.42 -0.17
N GLU A 431 16.89 -24.19 0.32
CA GLU A 431 16.73 -23.80 1.71
C GLU A 431 16.06 -22.44 1.80
N TYR A 432 15.14 -22.24 2.75
CA TYR A 432 14.59 -20.92 3.04
C TYR A 432 15.44 -20.21 4.09
N VAL A 433 15.97 -19.03 3.75
CA VAL A 433 16.75 -18.17 4.63
C VAL A 433 15.95 -16.90 4.92
N ALA A 434 15.51 -16.76 6.17
CA ALA A 434 14.65 -15.66 6.60
C ALA A 434 15.40 -14.33 6.75
N SER A 435 14.70 -13.23 6.49
CA SER A 435 15.05 -11.86 6.89
C SER A 435 14.10 -11.34 7.96
N THR A 436 12.82 -11.65 7.80
CA THR A 436 11.77 -11.39 8.80
C THR A 436 11.00 -12.68 9.07
N ASN A 437 10.45 -12.80 10.28
CA ASN A 437 9.70 -13.97 10.72
C ASN A 437 8.39 -13.53 11.38
N ILE A 438 7.33 -14.32 11.18
CA ILE A 438 6.06 -14.19 11.90
C ILE A 438 5.78 -15.51 12.63
N PRO A 439 5.43 -15.47 13.93
CA PRO A 439 4.95 -16.65 14.64
C PRO A 439 3.77 -17.33 13.91
N GLY A 440 3.81 -18.66 13.79
CA GLY A 440 2.80 -19.42 13.06
C GLY A 440 3.03 -19.53 11.55
N VAL A 441 4.05 -18.89 10.99
CA VAL A 441 4.40 -19.00 9.56
C VAL A 441 5.65 -19.86 9.38
N SER A 442 5.61 -20.82 8.46
CA SER A 442 6.76 -21.66 8.12
C SER A 442 6.81 -21.97 6.62
N PHE A 443 8.03 -22.16 6.11
CA PHE A 443 8.29 -22.49 4.72
C PHE A 443 8.78 -23.94 4.61
N SER A 444 8.27 -24.66 3.62
CA SER A 444 8.69 -26.02 3.27
C SER A 444 9.05 -26.10 1.79
N LEU A 445 10.13 -26.84 1.52
CA LEU A 445 10.77 -27.01 0.22
C LEU A 445 11.11 -28.50 0.02
N PRO A 446 11.22 -28.99 -1.23
CA PRO A 446 11.75 -30.34 -1.46
C PRO A 446 13.18 -30.46 -0.96
N SER A 447 13.58 -31.63 -0.47
CA SER A 447 14.94 -31.83 0.07
C SER A 447 16.04 -31.70 -0.98
N THR A 448 15.75 -32.08 -2.23
CA THR A 448 16.65 -31.95 -3.38
C THR A 448 15.86 -31.73 -4.66
N VAL A 449 16.47 -31.10 -5.66
CA VAL A 449 15.94 -30.98 -7.01
C VAL A 449 17.07 -31.13 -8.03
N SER A 450 16.93 -32.09 -8.94
CA SER A 450 17.83 -32.23 -10.10
C SER A 450 17.14 -31.73 -11.36
N VAL A 451 17.81 -30.87 -12.12
CA VAL A 451 17.37 -30.34 -13.41
C VAL A 451 18.40 -30.74 -14.47
N GLY A 452 17.97 -31.50 -15.48
CA GLY A 452 18.79 -31.96 -16.60
C GLY A 452 19.27 -30.82 -17.50
N ALA A 453 20.25 -31.09 -18.35
CA ALA A 453 20.75 -30.12 -19.33
C ALA A 453 19.61 -29.67 -20.27
N GLY A 454 19.40 -28.35 -20.42
CA GLY A 454 18.30 -27.80 -21.20
C GLY A 454 16.90 -28.02 -20.61
N GLU A 455 16.78 -28.61 -19.41
CA GLU A 455 15.50 -28.90 -18.77
C GLU A 455 14.97 -27.68 -17.99
N LYS A 456 13.65 -27.55 -17.95
CA LYS A 456 12.93 -26.70 -17.00
C LYS A 456 12.26 -27.55 -15.94
N LYS A 457 12.42 -27.19 -14.66
CA LYS A 457 11.81 -27.93 -13.56
C LYS A 457 11.28 -27.02 -12.47
N ASN A 458 10.07 -27.30 -12.00
CA ASN A 458 9.44 -26.52 -10.94
C ASN A 458 9.85 -27.02 -9.56
N VAL A 459 10.01 -26.08 -8.64
CA VAL A 459 10.24 -26.27 -7.21
C VAL A 459 9.10 -25.61 -6.48
N THR A 460 8.28 -26.41 -5.79
CA THR A 460 7.15 -25.89 -5.02
C THR A 460 7.63 -25.35 -3.67
N VAL A 461 7.37 -24.07 -3.45
CA VAL A 461 7.48 -23.39 -2.15
C VAL A 461 6.13 -23.51 -1.47
N THR A 462 6.10 -24.17 -0.32
CA THR A 462 4.89 -24.32 0.50
C THR A 462 5.00 -23.42 1.71
N VAL A 463 4.03 -22.55 1.93
CA VAL A 463 3.90 -21.74 3.15
C VAL A 463 2.77 -22.30 3.98
N THR A 464 3.07 -22.69 5.21
CA THR A 464 2.09 -23.10 6.22
C THR A 464 1.87 -21.95 7.19
N ILE A 465 0.62 -21.59 7.41
CA ILE A 465 0.20 -20.45 8.23
C ILE A 465 -0.76 -20.97 9.29
N ASP A 466 -0.48 -20.69 10.55
CA ASP A 466 -1.37 -20.95 11.69
C ASP A 466 -1.96 -19.61 12.17
N PRO A 467 -3.18 -19.23 11.74
CA PRO A 467 -3.77 -17.93 12.05
C PRO A 467 -3.87 -17.64 13.55
N ALA A 468 -4.09 -18.65 14.38
CA ALA A 468 -4.20 -18.52 15.84
C ALA A 468 -2.87 -18.11 16.53
N LYS A 469 -1.75 -18.15 15.80
CA LYS A 469 -0.42 -17.78 16.31
C LYS A 469 0.12 -16.49 15.68
N LEU A 470 -0.57 -15.91 14.71
CA LEU A 470 -0.06 -14.71 14.03
C LEU A 470 0.07 -13.53 15.00
N GLU A 471 1.16 -12.79 14.83
CA GLU A 471 1.48 -11.57 15.59
C GLU A 471 1.93 -10.45 14.64
N LYS A 472 1.71 -9.21 15.05
CA LYS A 472 2.13 -8.00 14.33
C LYS A 472 3.63 -7.77 14.57
N THR A 473 4.47 -8.52 13.88
CA THR A 473 5.93 -8.45 14.02
C THR A 473 6.55 -7.33 13.18
N ARG A 474 7.43 -6.52 13.78
CA ARG A 474 8.23 -5.51 13.06
C ARG A 474 9.43 -6.15 12.37
N ASP A 475 9.79 -5.66 11.17
CA ASP A 475 11.13 -5.89 10.59
C ASP A 475 12.22 -5.48 11.62
N PRO A 476 13.13 -6.38 12.04
CA PRO A 476 14.19 -6.03 12.97
C PRO A 476 15.08 -4.88 12.51
N ALA A 477 15.25 -4.70 11.19
CA ALA A 477 16.04 -3.61 10.59
C ALA A 477 15.23 -2.31 10.40
N LEU A 478 13.93 -2.30 10.77
CA LEU A 478 13.09 -1.10 10.77
C LEU A 478 13.17 -0.41 12.13
N GLU A 479 13.41 0.90 12.11
CA GLU A 479 13.43 1.75 13.30
C GLU A 479 12.08 1.70 14.03
N LYS A 480 12.10 1.68 15.36
CA LYS A 480 10.84 1.66 16.13
C LYS A 480 10.07 2.98 16.04
N HIS A 481 10.81 4.08 15.98
CA HIS A 481 10.29 5.44 15.99
C HIS A 481 10.52 6.14 14.65
N GLN A 482 9.70 7.14 14.36
CA GLN A 482 9.81 7.99 13.17
C GLN A 482 9.54 9.45 13.52
N SER A 483 10.05 10.34 12.68
CA SER A 483 9.80 11.78 12.78
C SER A 483 9.65 12.38 11.39
N SER A 484 8.59 13.16 11.19
CA SER A 484 8.47 14.08 10.08
C SER A 484 9.13 15.40 10.43
N ARG A 485 9.98 15.89 9.52
CA ARG A 485 10.76 17.11 9.73
C ARG A 485 10.68 18.00 8.50
N ASN A 486 10.31 19.25 8.66
CA ASN A 486 10.44 20.26 7.64
C ASN A 486 11.79 20.95 7.76
N VAL A 487 12.54 20.97 6.66
CA VAL A 487 13.86 21.61 6.59
C VAL A 487 13.74 22.87 5.72
N VAL A 488 13.94 24.05 6.31
CA VAL A 488 13.94 25.34 5.61
C VAL A 488 15.23 26.09 5.94
N GLY A 489 16.18 26.08 5.01
CA GLY A 489 17.55 26.54 5.29
C GLY A 489 18.18 25.68 6.39
N ASP A 490 18.73 26.32 7.42
CA ASP A 490 19.34 25.63 8.58
C ASP A 490 18.32 25.26 9.67
N LYS A 491 17.03 25.62 9.52
CA LYS A 491 15.99 25.30 10.50
C LYS A 491 15.37 23.95 10.19
N VAL A 492 15.30 23.10 11.22
CA VAL A 492 14.61 21.81 11.19
C VAL A 492 13.46 21.87 12.18
N GLU A 493 12.23 21.78 11.68
CA GLU A 493 11.01 21.76 12.48
C GLU A 493 10.40 20.36 12.43
N THR A 494 10.22 19.70 13.58
CA THR A 494 9.51 18.42 13.64
C THR A 494 8.00 18.69 13.55
N THR A 495 7.34 18.22 12.49
CA THR A 495 5.88 18.39 12.33
C THR A 495 5.09 17.28 13.03
N ALA A 496 5.67 16.09 13.17
CA ALA A 496 5.09 14.96 13.89
C ALA A 496 6.18 13.93 14.23
N GLU A 497 6.03 13.22 15.34
CA GLU A 497 6.92 12.11 15.72
C GLU A 497 6.15 11.06 16.52
N GLY A 498 6.60 9.81 16.50
CA GLY A 498 5.97 8.72 17.24
C GLY A 498 6.46 7.33 16.84
N ASP A 499 5.77 6.31 17.36
CA ASP A 499 5.97 4.92 16.95
C ASP A 499 5.57 4.71 15.48
N ARG A 500 6.16 3.71 14.84
CA ARG A 500 5.86 3.37 13.45
C ARG A 500 4.71 2.39 13.32
N GLN A 501 3.87 2.61 12.31
CA GLN A 501 3.06 1.54 11.73
C GLN A 501 3.90 0.73 10.73
N TYR A 502 3.57 -0.55 10.58
CA TYR A 502 4.29 -1.44 9.68
C TYR A 502 3.42 -2.63 9.29
N VAL A 503 3.75 -3.21 8.13
CA VAL A 503 3.23 -4.49 7.67
C VAL A 503 4.02 -5.61 8.33
N ALA A 504 3.33 -6.57 8.95
CA ALA A 504 3.96 -7.80 9.40
C ALA A 504 4.11 -8.74 8.20
N SER A 505 5.34 -9.10 7.85
CA SER A 505 5.62 -10.06 6.78
C SER A 505 6.67 -11.09 7.20
N ALA A 506 6.48 -12.33 6.74
CA ALA A 506 7.53 -13.34 6.76
C ALA A 506 8.20 -13.32 5.39
N SER A 507 9.48 -12.96 5.38
CA SER A 507 10.18 -12.65 4.12
C SER A 507 11.63 -13.10 4.18
N GLY A 508 12.19 -13.45 3.02
CA GLY A 508 13.52 -14.03 2.94
C GLY A 508 13.88 -14.46 1.52
N ARG A 509 14.84 -15.37 1.38
CA ARG A 509 15.21 -15.95 0.09
C ARG A 509 15.12 -17.46 0.12
N VAL A 510 14.66 -18.07 -0.96
CA VAL A 510 14.93 -19.47 -1.25
C VAL A 510 16.31 -19.53 -1.89
N VAL A 511 17.26 -20.12 -1.18
CA VAL A 511 18.66 -20.30 -1.60
C VAL A 511 18.82 -21.71 -2.14
N PHE A 512 19.32 -21.84 -3.37
CA PHE A 512 19.64 -23.11 -3.99
C PHE A 512 21.14 -23.37 -3.84
N LYS A 513 21.50 -24.43 -3.11
CA LYS A 513 22.89 -24.82 -2.90
C LYS A 513 23.29 -25.97 -3.82
N GLU A 514 24.40 -25.85 -4.52
CA GLU A 514 25.05 -26.93 -5.26
C GLU A 514 26.39 -27.23 -4.58
N ASP A 515 26.67 -28.50 -4.29
CA ASP A 515 27.88 -28.95 -3.57
C ASP A 515 28.13 -28.21 -2.23
N GLY A 516 27.05 -27.77 -1.57
CA GLY A 516 27.09 -27.04 -0.30
C GLY A 516 27.33 -25.53 -0.41
N ALA A 517 27.60 -24.99 -1.61
CA ALA A 517 27.76 -23.57 -1.86
C ALA A 517 26.47 -22.96 -2.43
N GLU A 518 26.16 -21.71 -2.06
CA GLU A 518 25.05 -20.95 -2.66
C GLU A 518 25.32 -20.69 -4.14
N ALA A 519 24.48 -21.26 -5.01
CA ALA A 519 24.57 -21.11 -6.45
C ALA A 519 23.67 -19.98 -6.96
N MET A 520 22.44 -19.90 -6.42
CA MET A 520 21.44 -18.89 -6.79
C MET A 520 20.41 -18.71 -5.69
N ARG A 521 19.67 -17.60 -5.72
CA ARG A 521 18.57 -17.33 -4.80
C ARG A 521 17.38 -16.62 -5.43
N VAL A 522 16.20 -16.76 -4.83
CA VAL A 522 14.97 -16.08 -5.23
C VAL A 522 14.32 -15.44 -4.01
N PRO A 523 13.98 -14.13 -4.04
CA PRO A 523 13.21 -13.50 -2.98
C PRO A 523 11.84 -14.14 -2.82
N VAL A 524 11.45 -14.42 -1.58
CA VAL A 524 10.10 -14.90 -1.23
C VAL A 524 9.51 -14.02 -0.14
N HIS A 525 8.24 -13.65 -0.31
CA HIS A 525 7.52 -12.76 0.60
C HIS A 525 6.07 -13.19 0.81
N VAL A 526 5.61 -13.21 2.06
CA VAL A 526 4.20 -13.40 2.44
C VAL A 526 3.83 -12.47 3.60
N ALA A 527 2.67 -11.83 3.53
CA ALA A 527 2.15 -10.96 4.60
C ALA A 527 0.80 -11.52 5.09
N PRO A 528 0.80 -12.62 5.87
CA PRO A 528 -0.42 -13.13 6.48
C PRO A 528 -0.88 -12.17 7.58
N LYS A 529 -2.17 -11.87 7.56
CA LYS A 529 -2.82 -10.88 8.40
C LYS A 529 -4.02 -11.54 9.08
N PRO A 530 -4.02 -11.68 10.42
CA PRO A 530 -5.19 -12.18 11.10
C PRO A 530 -6.29 -11.11 11.01
N VAL A 531 -7.52 -11.53 10.69
CA VAL A 531 -8.68 -10.64 10.55
C VAL A 531 -9.81 -11.11 11.45
N SER A 532 -10.70 -10.21 11.84
CA SER A 532 -11.98 -10.56 12.46
C SER A 532 -13.04 -10.93 11.40
N ALA A 533 -14.16 -11.46 11.87
CA ALA A 533 -15.38 -11.67 11.08
C ALA A 533 -16.61 -11.21 11.90
N MET A 534 -16.51 -10.01 12.45
CA MET A 534 -17.50 -9.41 13.33
C MET A 534 -18.63 -8.76 12.54
N ARG A 535 -19.82 -8.70 13.14
CA ARG A 535 -20.99 -7.99 12.59
C ARG A 535 -21.94 -7.59 13.69
N ALA A 536 -22.75 -6.57 13.44
CA ALA A 536 -23.97 -6.36 14.20
C ALA A 536 -24.92 -7.54 13.95
N ASP A 537 -25.36 -8.20 15.03
CA ASP A 537 -26.26 -9.36 15.02
C ASP A 537 -27.73 -8.94 14.79
N THR A 538 -27.92 -8.07 13.79
CA THR A 538 -29.24 -7.64 13.37
C THR A 538 -29.19 -7.11 11.94
N SER A 539 -30.28 -7.32 11.21
CA SER A 539 -30.53 -6.66 9.92
C SER A 539 -31.20 -5.29 10.08
N LYS A 540 -31.72 -4.98 11.28
CA LYS A 540 -32.44 -3.74 11.57
C LYS A 540 -32.42 -3.38 13.06
N ILE A 541 -32.23 -2.11 13.39
CA ILE A 541 -32.34 -1.58 14.75
C ILE A 541 -33.74 -0.97 14.91
N GLU A 542 -34.65 -1.71 15.55
CA GLU A 542 -36.01 -1.27 15.81
C GLU A 542 -36.13 -0.75 17.24
N PHE A 543 -36.39 0.55 17.39
CA PHE A 543 -36.66 1.16 18.69
C PHE A 543 -38.09 0.91 19.08
N GLY A 544 -38.38 0.40 20.28
CA GLY A 544 -39.76 0.30 20.79
C GLY A 544 -40.39 1.68 21.07
N THR A 545 -41.21 1.78 22.11
CA THR A 545 -41.70 3.09 22.60
C THR A 545 -40.61 3.93 23.28
N GLY A 546 -39.43 3.35 23.51
CA GLY A 546 -38.27 4.01 24.12
C GLY A 546 -37.37 4.73 23.10
N ALA A 547 -36.35 5.40 23.63
CA ALA A 547 -35.31 6.07 22.85
C ALA A 547 -34.01 5.25 22.74
N GLU A 548 -33.97 4.06 23.36
CA GLU A 548 -32.80 3.18 23.43
C GLU A 548 -33.11 1.80 22.87
N GLN A 549 -32.12 1.18 22.22
CA GLN A 549 -32.18 -0.21 21.74
C GLN A 549 -30.81 -0.87 21.85
N LYS A 550 -30.76 -2.11 22.35
CA LYS A 550 -29.51 -2.89 22.41
C LYS A 550 -29.20 -3.52 21.05
N VAL A 551 -27.93 -3.47 20.67
CA VAL A 551 -27.38 -4.08 19.44
C VAL A 551 -26.23 -5.00 19.86
N LYS A 552 -26.36 -6.29 19.60
CA LYS A 552 -25.33 -7.29 19.91
C LYS A 552 -24.33 -7.39 18.77
N LEU A 553 -23.07 -7.64 19.11
CA LEU A 553 -22.03 -7.99 18.16
C LEU A 553 -21.76 -9.51 18.21
N THR A 554 -21.64 -10.13 17.04
CA THR A 554 -21.38 -11.56 16.88
C THR A 554 -20.33 -11.79 15.80
N GLY A 555 -19.68 -12.95 15.80
CA GLY A 555 -18.64 -13.30 14.83
C GLY A 555 -17.37 -13.83 15.49
N THR A 556 -16.28 -13.82 14.74
CA THR A 556 -14.95 -14.22 15.23
C THR A 556 -14.16 -12.98 15.67
N THR A 557 -13.88 -12.90 16.97
CA THR A 557 -13.06 -11.84 17.57
C THR A 557 -11.60 -11.94 17.13
N LEU A 558 -10.96 -10.78 16.91
CA LEU A 558 -9.51 -10.66 16.79
C LEU A 558 -8.97 -9.85 17.98
N ASP A 559 -8.18 -10.50 18.84
CA ASP A 559 -7.44 -9.88 19.94
C ASP A 559 -6.22 -10.76 20.27
N GLN A 560 -5.16 -10.62 19.48
CA GLN A 560 -3.94 -11.43 19.62
C GLN A 560 -2.71 -10.72 19.04
N GLY A 561 -1.54 -10.95 19.63
CA GLY A 561 -0.26 -10.66 18.97
C GLY A 561 -0.06 -9.20 18.54
N GLY A 562 -0.70 -8.22 19.18
CA GLY A 562 -0.65 -6.81 18.78
C GLY A 562 -1.76 -6.36 17.83
N TYR A 563 -2.69 -7.26 17.46
CA TYR A 563 -3.94 -6.95 16.75
C TYR A 563 -5.11 -6.91 17.73
N ARG A 564 -6.00 -5.93 17.58
CA ARG A 564 -7.25 -5.83 18.35
C ARG A 564 -8.34 -5.21 17.50
N SER A 565 -9.44 -5.95 17.27
CA SER A 565 -10.55 -5.45 16.45
C SER A 565 -11.24 -4.25 17.09
N MET A 566 -11.66 -3.31 16.24
CA MET A 566 -12.28 -2.04 16.63
C MET A 566 -13.44 -1.75 15.70
N LEU A 567 -14.48 -1.11 16.24
CA LEU A 567 -15.71 -0.81 15.52
C LEU A 567 -16.00 0.69 15.57
N GLY A 568 -16.06 1.33 14.41
CA GLY A 568 -16.66 2.65 14.26
C GLY A 568 -18.14 2.51 13.89
N VAL A 569 -19.03 3.29 14.51
CA VAL A 569 -20.46 3.26 14.20
C VAL A 569 -20.97 4.68 13.93
N PHE A 570 -21.64 4.86 12.79
CA PHE A 570 -21.98 6.18 12.25
C PHE A 570 -23.44 6.25 11.83
N GLU A 571 -24.05 7.44 11.88
CA GLU A 571 -25.23 7.72 11.08
C GLU A 571 -24.78 7.77 9.61
N LEU A 572 -25.30 6.87 8.76
CA LEU A 572 -24.98 6.85 7.34
C LEU A 572 -25.47 8.15 6.69
N GLY A 573 -24.55 8.89 6.06
CA GLY A 573 -24.87 10.12 5.35
C GLY A 573 -25.06 9.91 3.85
N ALA A 574 -24.15 9.16 3.22
CA ALA A 574 -24.16 8.93 1.78
C ALA A 574 -23.64 7.53 1.43
N ALA A 575 -24.07 7.04 0.28
CA ALA A 575 -23.51 5.85 -0.37
C ALA A 575 -23.15 6.24 -1.80
N SER A 576 -22.02 5.73 -2.30
CA SER A 576 -21.61 5.88 -3.69
C SER A 576 -21.53 4.51 -4.36
N GLY A 577 -22.04 4.45 -5.59
CA GLY A 577 -22.09 3.21 -6.36
C GLY A 577 -20.74 2.95 -7.02
N ARG A 578 -20.30 1.70 -7.03
CA ARG A 578 -19.01 1.31 -7.61
C ARG A 578 -18.88 1.82 -9.05
N ILE A 579 -17.85 2.61 -9.31
CA ILE A 579 -17.49 3.07 -10.64
C ILE A 579 -16.95 1.86 -11.43
N PRO A 580 -17.49 1.57 -12.64
CA PRO A 580 -16.91 0.53 -13.48
C PRO A 580 -15.45 0.85 -13.81
N THR A 581 -14.56 -0.13 -13.66
CA THR A 581 -13.11 0.09 -13.76
C THR A 581 -12.68 0.68 -15.10
N GLN A 582 -13.39 0.38 -16.19
CA GLN A 582 -13.14 0.96 -17.51
C GLN A 582 -13.53 2.44 -17.67
N ASN A 583 -14.25 3.00 -16.70
CA ASN A 583 -14.64 4.41 -16.66
C ASN A 583 -13.69 5.25 -15.80
N LEU A 584 -12.74 4.60 -15.10
CA LEU A 584 -11.69 5.27 -14.36
C LEU A 584 -10.53 5.64 -15.30
N THR A 585 -9.78 6.68 -14.95
CA THR A 585 -8.59 7.10 -15.70
C THR A 585 -7.53 6.00 -15.67
N LEU A 586 -7.23 5.47 -14.48
CA LEU A 586 -6.48 4.23 -14.28
C LEU A 586 -7.34 3.21 -13.54
N ALA A 587 -7.11 1.92 -13.80
CA ALA A 587 -7.87 0.85 -13.14
C ALA A 587 -7.61 0.85 -11.62
N SER A 588 -6.40 1.23 -11.21
CA SER A 588 -5.98 1.35 -9.81
C SER A 588 -6.65 2.51 -9.04
N ASP A 589 -7.29 3.47 -9.72
CA ASP A 589 -8.04 4.54 -9.04
C ASP A 589 -9.22 4.00 -8.23
N GLN A 590 -9.61 2.74 -8.47
CA GLN A 590 -10.64 2.01 -7.72
C GLN A 590 -10.40 2.00 -6.20
N VAL A 591 -9.15 2.15 -5.75
CA VAL A 591 -8.79 2.18 -4.31
C VAL A 591 -9.34 3.39 -3.57
N VAL A 592 -9.71 4.47 -4.29
CA VAL A 592 -10.35 5.66 -3.72
C VAL A 592 -11.79 5.87 -4.21
N ASP A 593 -12.39 4.89 -4.90
CA ASP A 593 -13.81 4.89 -5.25
C ASP A 593 -14.65 4.64 -4.00
N VAL A 594 -15.48 5.62 -3.60
CA VAL A 594 -16.15 5.62 -2.30
C VAL A 594 -17.32 4.63 -2.32
N GLN A 595 -17.54 3.94 -1.21
CA GLN A 595 -18.66 3.03 -1.03
C GLN A 595 -19.69 3.62 -0.06
N TYR A 596 -19.29 3.86 1.19
CA TYR A 596 -20.17 4.42 2.21
C TYR A 596 -19.49 5.54 2.97
N VAL A 597 -20.27 6.53 3.37
CA VAL A 597 -19.84 7.60 4.27
C VAL A 597 -20.88 7.82 5.36
N GLY A 598 -20.43 7.89 6.61
CA GLY A 598 -21.27 8.26 7.75
C GLY A 598 -20.56 9.21 8.70
N ALA A 599 -21.34 9.89 9.53
CA ALA A 599 -20.85 10.78 10.58
C ALA A 599 -21.30 10.32 11.97
N ALA A 600 -20.46 10.55 12.96
CA ALA A 600 -20.72 10.29 14.37
C ALA A 600 -20.14 11.42 15.23
N SER A 601 -20.64 11.53 16.46
CA SER A 601 -20.13 12.47 17.45
C SER A 601 -20.24 11.86 18.83
N ASP A 602 -19.23 12.09 19.68
CA ASP A 602 -19.26 11.70 21.10
C ASP A 602 -19.88 12.77 22.01
N ALA A 603 -20.26 13.94 21.47
CA ALA A 603 -20.92 15.00 22.23
C ALA A 603 -22.24 14.58 22.90
N PRO A 604 -23.13 13.78 22.27
CA PRO A 604 -24.34 13.27 22.93
C PRO A 604 -24.02 12.36 24.10
N ALA A 605 -22.99 11.50 23.98
CA ALA A 605 -22.53 10.63 25.06
C ALA A 605 -21.92 11.44 26.22
N LEU A 606 -21.15 12.49 25.91
CA LEU A 606 -20.64 13.43 26.92
C LEU A 606 -21.80 14.11 27.67
N ALA A 607 -22.81 14.60 26.94
CA ALA A 607 -24.00 15.21 27.55
C ALA A 607 -24.78 14.21 28.43
N ALA A 608 -25.00 12.98 27.94
CA ALA A 608 -25.66 11.91 28.70
C ALA A 608 -24.91 11.55 29.99
N ALA A 609 -23.57 11.63 29.96
CA ALA A 609 -22.70 11.44 31.11
C ALA A 609 -22.57 12.70 32.02
N GLY A 610 -23.29 13.79 31.74
CA GLY A 610 -23.24 15.04 32.49
C GLY A 610 -21.94 15.84 32.31
N LYS A 611 -21.18 15.57 31.25
CA LYS A 611 -19.96 16.30 30.86
C LYS A 611 -20.29 17.41 29.85
N ASN A 612 -19.30 18.25 29.56
CA ASN A 612 -19.44 19.31 28.58
C ASN A 612 -19.46 18.72 27.15
N PRO A 613 -20.58 18.81 26.39
CA PRO A 613 -20.63 18.29 25.03
C PRO A 613 -19.76 19.06 24.04
N ASP A 614 -19.37 20.31 24.35
CA ASP A 614 -18.51 21.12 23.48
C ASP A 614 -17.06 20.60 23.41
N GLU A 615 -16.68 19.69 24.31
CA GLU A 615 -15.40 18.98 24.30
C GLU A 615 -15.41 17.75 23.37
N GLY A 616 -16.54 17.48 22.72
CA GLY A 616 -16.69 16.35 21.81
C GLY A 616 -15.94 16.50 20.49
N ASN A 617 -15.98 15.42 19.71
CA ASN A 617 -15.33 15.26 18.42
C ASN A 617 -16.37 14.87 17.37
N LEU A 618 -16.15 15.36 16.14
CA LEU A 618 -16.80 14.86 14.94
C LEU A 618 -15.94 13.72 14.37
N TYR A 619 -16.57 12.61 14.01
CA TYR A 619 -15.95 11.50 13.30
C TYR A 619 -16.67 11.26 11.98
N VAL A 620 -15.92 11.12 10.89
CA VAL A 620 -16.45 10.76 9.56
C VAL A 620 -15.84 9.43 9.15
N GLY A 621 -16.67 8.40 9.08
CA GLY A 621 -16.29 7.05 8.65
C GLY A 621 -16.51 6.88 7.15
N ILE A 622 -15.51 6.32 6.46
CA ILE A 622 -15.51 6.12 5.01
C ILE A 622 -15.11 4.68 4.71
N SER A 623 -15.81 4.04 3.76
CA SER A 623 -15.35 2.81 3.11
C SER A 623 -15.19 3.01 1.59
N THR A 624 -14.32 2.24 0.94
CA THR A 624 -14.11 2.25 -0.51
C THR A 624 -14.32 0.86 -1.14
N TRP A 625 -14.47 0.84 -2.47
CA TRP A 625 -14.69 -0.36 -3.27
C TRP A 625 -13.42 -1.17 -3.59
N SER A 626 -12.26 -0.79 -3.07
CA SER A 626 -11.04 -1.59 -3.15
C SER A 626 -10.08 -1.25 -2.01
N ASN A 627 -9.28 -2.23 -1.59
CA ASN A 627 -8.23 -1.98 -0.61
C ASN A 627 -7.17 -1.05 -1.21
N TRP A 628 -6.76 -0.05 -0.44
CA TRP A 628 -5.50 0.65 -0.64
C TRP A 628 -4.38 -0.09 0.11
N ASP A 629 -3.18 -0.12 -0.44
CA ASP A 629 -1.99 -0.56 0.28
C ASP A 629 -1.61 0.44 1.38
N VAL A 630 -1.51 1.73 1.02
CA VAL A 630 -1.33 2.86 1.94
C VAL A 630 -2.08 4.11 1.46
N LEU A 631 -2.42 5.02 2.38
CA LEU A 631 -2.88 6.38 2.04
C LEU A 631 -1.71 7.37 2.09
N HIS A 632 -1.63 8.22 1.08
CA HIS A 632 -0.56 9.20 0.89
C HIS A 632 -1.07 10.34 0.00
N SER A 633 -0.25 11.37 -0.20
CA SER A 633 -0.62 12.57 -0.97
C SER A 633 -1.02 12.33 -2.44
N GLY A 634 -0.74 11.15 -3.00
CA GLY A 634 -1.16 10.76 -4.35
C GLY A 634 -2.51 10.07 -4.42
N ARG A 635 -3.15 9.87 -3.27
CA ARG A 635 -4.51 9.33 -3.09
C ARG A 635 -5.20 10.17 -2.04
N SER A 636 -5.74 11.32 -2.46
CA SER A 636 -6.37 12.25 -1.54
C SER A 636 -7.78 11.81 -1.19
N VAL A 637 -8.11 11.96 0.07
CA VAL A 637 -9.47 11.83 0.60
C VAL A 637 -9.74 13.08 1.42
N GLU A 638 -10.76 13.83 1.04
CA GLU A 638 -11.12 15.10 1.67
C GLU A 638 -12.59 15.07 2.08
N VAL A 639 -12.88 15.60 3.27
CA VAL A 639 -14.23 15.85 3.74
C VAL A 639 -14.44 17.34 3.85
N SER A 640 -15.18 17.91 2.91
CA SER A 640 -15.63 19.30 3.01
C SER A 640 -16.80 19.39 3.97
N VAL A 641 -16.76 20.38 4.87
CA VAL A 641 -17.78 20.60 5.90
C VAL A 641 -18.26 22.04 5.84
N ASP A 642 -19.57 22.21 5.64
CA ASP A 642 -20.32 23.45 5.78
C ASP A 642 -20.99 23.45 7.16
N THR A 643 -20.52 24.35 8.02
CA THR A 643 -20.96 24.45 9.42
C THR A 643 -22.04 25.51 9.64
N ASN A 644 -22.24 26.41 8.67
CA ASN A 644 -23.07 27.59 8.83
C ASN A 644 -24.38 27.51 8.00
N GLY A 645 -24.45 26.61 7.02
CA GLY A 645 -25.61 26.31 6.18
C GLY A 645 -25.78 27.23 4.97
N ASP A 646 -24.75 27.99 4.58
CA ASP A 646 -24.77 28.88 3.42
C ASP A 646 -24.51 28.16 2.08
N GLY A 647 -24.22 26.86 2.13
CA GLY A 647 -23.97 26.01 0.98
C GLY A 647 -22.51 25.94 0.55
N GLN A 648 -21.63 26.75 1.14
CA GLN A 648 -20.18 26.77 0.94
C GLN A 648 -19.46 25.99 2.05
N GLN A 649 -18.31 25.41 1.73
CA GLN A 649 -17.50 24.71 2.73
C GLN A 649 -16.74 25.70 3.62
N ASP A 650 -16.91 25.56 4.93
CA ASP A 650 -16.19 26.33 5.94
C ASP A 650 -14.88 25.64 6.34
N TYR A 651 -14.87 24.30 6.32
CA TYR A 651 -13.72 23.48 6.71
C TYR A 651 -13.48 22.33 5.73
N VAL A 652 -12.23 21.84 5.70
CA VAL A 652 -11.83 20.61 5.01
C VAL A 652 -11.03 19.75 5.97
N LEU A 653 -11.40 18.48 6.08
CA LEU A 653 -10.60 17.44 6.73
C LEU A 653 -9.90 16.65 5.61
N GLU A 654 -8.58 16.78 5.52
CA GLU A 654 -7.75 16.17 4.47
C GLU A 654 -6.96 14.99 5.05
N VAL A 655 -7.05 13.82 4.43
CA VAL A 655 -6.12 12.72 4.72
C VAL A 655 -4.78 13.01 4.06
N ALA A 656 -3.74 13.20 4.88
CA ALA A 656 -2.39 13.51 4.40
C ALA A 656 -1.34 12.67 5.14
N ARG A 657 -0.34 12.16 4.42
CA ARG A 657 0.81 11.50 5.04
C ARG A 657 1.99 12.45 5.08
N GLU A 658 2.38 12.85 6.29
CA GLU A 658 3.54 13.70 6.51
C GLU A 658 4.85 13.01 6.10
N LYS A 659 5.85 13.83 5.74
CA LYS A 659 7.10 13.38 5.15
C LYS A 659 7.91 12.52 6.12
N GLY A 660 8.07 11.24 5.81
CA GLY A 660 8.83 10.29 6.63
C GLY A 660 7.98 9.57 7.68
N LEU A 661 6.64 9.66 7.60
CA LEU A 661 5.74 8.85 8.40
C LEU A 661 5.15 7.68 7.61
N ASP A 662 5.03 6.53 8.27
CA ASP A 662 4.29 5.35 7.80
C ASP A 662 2.77 5.44 8.01
N PHE A 663 2.28 6.35 8.87
CA PHE A 663 0.85 6.52 9.14
C PHE A 663 0.34 7.89 8.65
N PRO A 664 -0.86 7.96 8.05
CA PRO A 664 -1.50 9.20 7.65
C PRO A 664 -2.13 9.96 8.83
N LEU A 665 -2.34 11.25 8.61
CA LEU A 665 -2.97 12.22 9.50
C LEU A 665 -4.25 12.78 8.85
N VAL A 666 -5.08 13.40 9.67
CA VAL A 666 -6.22 14.25 9.29
C VAL A 666 -5.80 15.69 9.51
N LYS A 667 -5.62 16.47 8.45
CA LYS A 667 -5.37 17.91 8.53
C LYS A 667 -6.69 18.67 8.47
N VAL A 668 -6.86 19.62 9.37
CA VAL A 668 -8.06 20.47 9.44
C VAL A 668 -7.71 21.85 8.90
N TRP A 669 -8.41 22.24 7.85
CA TRP A 669 -8.29 23.54 7.19
C TRP A 669 -9.58 24.33 7.33
N LYS A 670 -9.47 25.65 7.46
CA LYS A 670 -10.60 26.58 7.53
C LYS A 670 -10.56 27.57 6.39
N ALA A 671 -11.71 27.83 5.77
CA ALA A 671 -11.86 28.88 4.78
C ALA A 671 -11.85 30.27 5.44
N THR A 672 -11.00 31.17 4.94
CA THR A 672 -10.93 32.58 5.33
C THR A 672 -10.89 33.44 4.05
N GLY A 673 -12.06 33.82 3.55
CA GLY A 673 -12.19 34.40 2.20
C GLY A 673 -11.82 33.38 1.14
N ASP A 674 -10.93 33.73 0.22
CA ASP A 674 -10.45 32.82 -0.84
C ASP A 674 -9.23 31.96 -0.41
N LYS A 675 -8.91 31.92 0.88
CA LYS A 675 -7.73 31.23 1.43
C LYS A 675 -8.13 30.11 2.38
N TRP A 676 -7.23 29.13 2.51
CA TRP A 676 -7.33 28.03 3.48
C TRP A 676 -6.28 28.20 4.57
N ASP A 677 -6.73 28.37 5.80
CA ASP A 677 -5.87 28.47 6.98
C ASP A 677 -5.76 27.09 7.66
N PHE A 678 -4.53 26.63 7.91
CA PHE A 678 -4.29 25.41 8.67
C PHE A 678 -4.66 25.61 10.14
N ILE A 679 -5.53 24.76 10.67
CA ILE A 679 -5.98 24.82 12.07
C ILE A 679 -5.15 23.88 12.93
N ASN A 680 -5.19 22.59 12.62
CA ASN A 680 -4.46 21.56 13.34
C ASN A 680 -4.40 20.24 12.55
N GLN A 681 -3.70 19.23 13.07
CA GLN A 681 -3.67 17.88 12.54
C GLN A 681 -3.88 16.82 13.63
N TYR A 682 -4.51 15.71 13.25
CA TYR A 682 -4.90 14.61 14.12
C TYR A 682 -4.51 13.27 13.49
N PRO A 683 -4.35 12.18 14.26
CA PRO A 683 -4.10 10.88 13.67
C PRO A 683 -5.34 10.38 12.91
N LEU A 684 -5.16 9.79 11.72
CA LEU A 684 -6.23 9.04 11.07
C LEU A 684 -6.61 7.84 11.96
N ASN A 685 -7.90 7.50 12.01
CA ASN A 685 -8.47 6.52 12.94
C ASN A 685 -8.23 6.85 14.42
N SER A 686 -8.03 8.13 14.76
CA SER A 686 -7.88 8.62 16.13
C SER A 686 -6.75 7.96 16.95
N ALA A 687 -5.80 7.29 16.29
CA ALA A 687 -4.73 6.54 16.93
C ALA A 687 -3.36 6.78 16.27
N TRP A 688 -2.33 6.93 17.09
CA TRP A 688 -0.96 7.11 16.62
C TRP A 688 -0.33 5.77 16.21
N GLY A 689 0.94 5.82 15.78
CA GLY A 689 1.61 4.65 15.22
C GLY A 689 1.91 3.51 16.20
N ASP A 690 1.58 3.66 17.48
CA ASP A 690 1.71 2.63 18.52
C ASP A 690 0.53 1.65 18.56
N THR A 691 -0.59 1.99 17.92
CA THR A 691 -1.84 1.22 17.97
C THR A 691 -2.25 0.80 16.56
N ASP A 692 -2.35 -0.50 16.29
CA ASP A 692 -2.85 -0.97 15.00
C ASP A 692 -4.34 -0.64 14.83
N THR A 693 -4.67 0.16 13.83
CA THR A 693 -6.06 0.42 13.42
C THR A 693 -6.34 -0.11 12.02
N ASN A 694 -5.49 -1.03 11.54
CA ASN A 694 -5.58 -1.63 10.22
C ASN A 694 -5.43 -0.61 9.07
N MET A 695 -4.42 0.27 9.15
CA MET A 695 -4.26 1.40 8.22
C MET A 695 -3.66 1.02 6.86
N MET A 696 -3.02 -0.15 6.77
CA MET A 696 -2.41 -0.67 5.54
C MET A 696 -3.19 -1.89 5.04
N ASP A 697 -3.31 -2.04 3.73
CA ASP A 697 -4.11 -3.10 3.09
C ASP A 697 -5.56 -3.13 3.60
N SER A 698 -6.24 -2.00 3.51
CA SER A 698 -7.58 -1.79 4.04
C SER A 698 -8.44 -0.97 3.09
N ASN A 699 -9.74 -0.97 3.32
CA ASN A 699 -10.72 -0.18 2.57
C ASN A 699 -11.67 0.61 3.49
N VAL A 700 -11.30 0.78 4.77
CA VAL A 700 -12.05 1.59 5.74
C VAL A 700 -11.15 2.56 6.49
N MET A 701 -11.64 3.78 6.73
CA MET A 701 -10.95 4.83 7.48
C MET A 701 -11.93 5.70 8.27
N VAL A 702 -11.43 6.36 9.32
CA VAL A 702 -12.20 7.30 10.15
C VAL A 702 -11.40 8.59 10.33
N LEU A 703 -11.97 9.71 9.90
CA LEU A 703 -11.39 11.03 10.09
C LEU A 703 -12.04 11.68 11.33
N GLY A 704 -11.22 12.01 12.34
CA GLY A 704 -11.68 12.63 13.59
C GLY A 704 -11.15 14.05 13.75
N ALA A 705 -12.00 14.97 14.23
CA ALA A 705 -11.60 16.33 14.61
C ALA A 705 -12.42 16.84 15.82
N PRO A 706 -11.81 17.58 16.76
CA PRO A 706 -12.54 18.23 17.84
C PRO A 706 -13.57 19.24 17.33
N LEU A 707 -14.77 19.27 17.90
CA LEU A 707 -15.84 20.17 17.49
C LEU A 707 -15.44 21.65 17.60
N LYS A 708 -14.65 21.99 18.63
CA LYS A 708 -14.11 23.34 18.83
C LYS A 708 -13.25 23.84 17.65
N ASP A 709 -12.55 22.95 16.96
CA ASP A 709 -11.66 23.33 15.84
C ASP A 709 -12.44 23.51 14.54
N LEU A 710 -13.69 23.05 14.52
CA LEU A 710 -14.69 23.31 13.50
C LEU A 710 -15.61 24.49 13.89
N GLY A 711 -15.34 25.17 15.00
CA GLY A 711 -16.18 26.28 15.49
C GLY A 711 -17.57 25.86 15.95
N LEU A 712 -17.78 24.57 16.27
CA LEU A 712 -19.06 24.01 16.67
C LEU A 712 -19.16 23.93 18.20
N THR A 713 -20.32 24.32 18.73
CA THR A 713 -20.67 24.33 20.15
C THR A 713 -22.15 24.00 20.32
N SER A 714 -22.55 23.55 21.49
CA SER A 714 -23.95 23.31 21.84
C SER A 714 -24.82 24.57 21.71
N ALA A 715 -24.22 25.76 21.86
CA ALA A 715 -24.91 27.05 21.69
C ALA A 715 -25.21 27.42 20.23
N ASN A 716 -24.43 26.91 19.26
CA ASN A 716 -24.63 27.13 17.83
C ASN A 716 -24.98 25.84 17.07
N ALA A 717 -25.45 24.82 17.80
CA ALA A 717 -25.75 23.46 17.34
C ALA A 717 -26.78 23.43 16.20
N LYS A 718 -26.27 23.52 14.97
CA LYS A 718 -27.01 23.41 13.72
C LYS A 718 -26.65 22.11 13.02
N ASP A 719 -27.49 21.75 12.05
CA ASP A 719 -27.14 20.71 11.09
C ASP A 719 -25.96 21.20 10.24
N ILE A 720 -24.86 20.45 10.27
CA ILE A 720 -23.76 20.64 9.34
C ILE A 720 -24.05 19.85 8.07
N SER A 721 -23.50 20.28 6.94
CA SER A 721 -23.48 19.45 5.74
C SER A 721 -22.05 19.07 5.37
N TYR A 722 -21.87 17.87 4.85
CA TYR A 722 -20.55 17.38 4.45
C TYR A 722 -20.59 16.62 3.13
N THR A 723 -19.47 16.60 2.44
CA THR A 723 -19.30 15.88 1.17
C THR A 723 -17.89 15.30 1.14
N VAL A 724 -17.78 14.05 0.71
CA VAL A 724 -16.48 13.39 0.53
C VAL A 724 -16.06 13.50 -0.91
N PHE A 725 -14.81 13.87 -1.10
CA PHE A 725 -14.13 13.96 -2.38
C PHE A 725 -12.91 13.07 -2.35
N THR A 726 -12.69 12.33 -3.43
CA THR A 726 -11.47 11.53 -3.59
C THR A 726 -10.80 11.84 -4.90
N ASN A 727 -9.47 11.80 -4.90
CA ASN A 727 -8.69 12.01 -6.11
C ASN A 727 -7.37 11.24 -6.10
N THR A 728 -6.76 11.09 -7.27
CA THR A 728 -5.40 10.56 -7.42
C THR A 728 -4.57 11.50 -8.28
N TRP A 729 -3.24 11.41 -8.19
CA TRP A 729 -2.35 12.17 -9.08
C TRP A 729 -2.50 11.81 -10.55
N SER A 730 -2.99 10.60 -10.84
CA SER A 730 -3.13 10.09 -12.20
C SER A 730 -4.47 10.43 -12.86
N ASN A 731 -5.40 11.06 -12.14
CA ASN A 731 -6.72 11.42 -12.65
C ASN A 731 -6.71 12.74 -13.45
N GLU A 732 -5.90 12.80 -14.52
CA GLU A 732 -5.79 13.99 -15.36
C GLU A 732 -7.08 14.25 -16.17
N GLY A 733 -7.69 15.41 -15.98
CA GLY A 733 -8.83 15.89 -16.78
C GLY A 733 -10.22 15.79 -16.12
N SER A 734 -10.31 15.28 -14.89
CA SER A 734 -11.50 15.35 -14.04
C SER A 734 -11.17 16.11 -12.74
N ASP A 735 -12.17 16.72 -12.10
CA ASP A 735 -11.97 17.39 -10.80
C ASP A 735 -11.75 16.36 -9.67
N TYR A 736 -12.35 15.17 -9.77
CA TYR A 736 -12.32 14.10 -8.75
C TYR A 736 -12.44 12.69 -9.37
N VAL A 737 -11.97 11.67 -8.65
CA VAL A 737 -12.24 10.25 -8.99
C VAL A 737 -13.67 9.90 -8.58
N ASP A 738 -14.03 10.18 -7.32
CA ASP A 738 -15.40 10.03 -6.82
C ASP A 738 -15.78 11.20 -5.91
N ARG A 739 -17.09 11.45 -5.83
CA ARG A 739 -17.70 12.46 -4.99
C ARG A 739 -19.06 11.98 -4.51
N THR A 740 -19.29 12.02 -3.21
CA THR A 740 -20.58 11.64 -2.64
C THR A 740 -21.64 12.72 -2.83
N GLU A 741 -22.92 12.33 -2.68
CA GLU A 741 -23.97 13.30 -2.41
C GLU A 741 -23.69 14.05 -1.10
N LYS A 742 -24.22 15.28 -1.00
CA LYS A 742 -24.11 16.10 0.22
C LYS A 742 -24.99 15.50 1.31
N ALA A 743 -24.37 15.12 2.43
CA ALA A 743 -25.05 14.58 3.60
C ALA A 743 -25.23 15.67 4.67
N THR A 744 -26.22 15.51 5.54
CA THR A 744 -26.48 16.40 6.69
C THR A 744 -26.31 15.63 7.99
N PHE A 745 -25.72 16.24 9.01
CA PHE A 745 -25.53 15.63 10.31
C PHE A 745 -25.61 16.67 11.43
N ASN A 746 -26.09 16.29 12.60
CA ASN A 746 -26.11 17.16 13.78
C ASN A 746 -25.20 16.58 14.87
N PRO A 747 -24.03 17.18 15.18
CA PRO A 747 -23.10 16.60 16.14
C PRO A 747 -23.61 16.55 17.58
N PHE A 748 -24.60 17.37 17.94
CA PHE A 748 -25.14 17.44 19.30
C PHE A 748 -26.48 16.72 19.45
N ALA A 749 -27.20 16.52 18.34
CA ALA A 749 -28.48 15.83 18.30
C ALA A 749 -28.63 14.96 17.03
N PRO A 750 -27.75 13.97 16.83
CA PRO A 750 -27.81 13.09 15.66
C PRO A 750 -29.08 12.23 15.69
N LYS A 751 -29.55 11.78 14.51
CA LYS A 751 -30.78 10.96 14.43
C LYS A 751 -30.60 9.64 15.17
N VAL A 752 -29.39 9.08 15.09
CA VAL A 752 -28.96 7.91 15.84
C VAL A 752 -27.53 8.10 16.33
N TRP A 753 -27.24 7.69 17.56
CA TRP A 753 -25.89 7.61 18.12
C TRP A 753 -25.75 6.38 19.02
N PHE A 754 -24.52 6.05 19.42
CA PHE A 754 -24.23 4.78 20.08
C PHE A 754 -23.35 4.96 21.32
N GLU A 755 -23.58 4.10 22.31
CA GLU A 755 -22.70 3.88 23.46
C GLU A 755 -22.31 2.42 23.54
N GLY A 756 -21.14 2.11 24.11
CA GLY A 756 -20.68 0.74 24.21
C GLY A 756 -19.36 0.64 24.97
N GLU A 757 -18.84 -0.58 25.03
CA GLU A 757 -17.49 -0.83 25.53
C GLU A 757 -16.45 -0.13 24.64
N SER A 758 -15.56 0.66 25.22
CA SER A 758 -14.52 1.37 24.47
C SER A 758 -13.44 0.43 23.96
N ALA A 759 -12.94 0.67 22.74
CA ALA A 759 -11.73 0.02 22.23
C ALA A 759 -10.42 0.61 22.78
N GLY A 760 -10.48 1.64 23.63
CA GLY A 760 -9.31 2.41 24.08
C GLY A 760 -8.78 3.41 23.05
N VAL A 761 -9.50 3.62 21.94
CA VAL A 761 -9.23 4.62 20.90
C VAL A 761 -10.46 5.53 20.77
N PRO A 762 -10.31 6.87 20.73
CA PRO A 762 -11.45 7.78 20.58
C PRO A 762 -12.28 7.50 19.32
N GLY A 763 -13.60 7.45 19.49
CA GLY A 763 -14.54 7.15 18.39
C GLY A 763 -14.74 5.66 18.09
N PHE A 764 -14.08 4.75 18.81
CA PHE A 764 -14.17 3.31 18.57
C PHE A 764 -14.70 2.50 19.76
N PHE A 765 -15.55 1.53 19.45
CA PHE A 765 -16.04 0.50 20.36
C PHE A 765 -15.27 -0.81 20.20
N ALA A 766 -15.26 -1.63 21.25
CA ALA A 766 -14.69 -2.97 21.21
C ALA A 766 -15.48 -3.85 20.22
N ASP A 767 -14.79 -4.42 19.23
CA ASP A 767 -15.40 -5.24 18.19
C ASP A 767 -15.15 -6.72 18.47
N ARG A 768 -15.91 -7.28 19.40
CA ARG A 768 -15.74 -8.66 19.88
C ARG A 768 -17.05 -9.35 20.10
N ALA A 769 -17.07 -10.67 19.92
CA ALA A 769 -18.26 -11.49 20.14
C ALA A 769 -18.82 -11.30 21.55
N GLY A 770 -20.11 -11.04 21.63
CA GLY A 770 -20.82 -10.79 22.89
C GLY A 770 -20.70 -9.37 23.44
N ALA A 771 -19.95 -8.47 22.80
CA ALA A 771 -20.05 -7.05 23.09
C ALA A 771 -21.44 -6.52 22.69
N GLU A 772 -21.92 -5.52 23.43
CA GLU A 772 -23.21 -4.89 23.19
C GLU A 772 -23.04 -3.37 23.06
N LEU A 773 -23.75 -2.81 22.09
CA LEU A 773 -23.94 -1.37 21.95
C LEU A 773 -25.34 -0.99 22.40
N THR A 774 -25.49 0.23 22.91
CA THR A 774 -26.76 0.89 23.12
C THR A 774 -26.93 1.93 22.02
N ALA A 775 -27.83 1.66 21.08
CA ALA A 775 -28.25 2.64 20.10
C ALA A 775 -29.25 3.59 20.76
N HIS A 776 -29.10 4.88 20.49
CA HIS A 776 -29.95 5.96 20.95
C HIS A 776 -30.57 6.67 19.75
N ARG A 777 -31.86 6.98 19.79
CA ARG A 777 -32.58 7.63 18.69
C ARG A 777 -33.12 8.99 19.11
N GLN A 778 -32.95 9.99 18.27
CA GLN A 778 -33.54 11.30 18.47
C GLN A 778 -35.07 11.24 18.40
N ALA A 779 -35.75 12.00 19.25
CA ALA A 779 -37.20 12.17 19.17
C ALA A 779 -37.59 12.73 17.79
N GLY A 780 -38.55 12.07 17.12
CA GLY A 780 -39.00 12.45 15.78
C GLY A 780 -38.17 11.91 14.61
N ALA A 781 -37.02 11.29 14.84
CA ALA A 781 -36.26 10.60 13.79
C ALA A 781 -36.85 9.20 13.52
N PHE A 782 -37.74 9.07 12.54
CA PHE A 782 -38.46 7.81 12.31
C PHE A 782 -37.68 6.77 11.49
N GLU A 783 -36.81 7.23 10.60
CA GLU A 783 -35.97 6.42 9.72
C GLU A 783 -34.56 7.02 9.70
N ALA A 784 -33.55 6.18 9.89
CA ALA A 784 -32.14 6.48 9.72
C ALA A 784 -31.42 5.19 9.28
N LYS A 785 -30.15 5.28 8.93
CA LYS A 785 -29.30 4.10 8.69
C LYS A 785 -28.04 4.24 9.51
N ALA A 786 -27.57 3.13 10.06
CA ALA A 786 -26.32 3.04 10.78
C ALA A 786 -25.28 2.35 9.90
N LEU A 787 -24.10 2.95 9.78
CA LEU A 787 -22.94 2.37 9.14
C LEU A 787 -22.00 1.84 10.22
N PHE A 788 -21.72 0.54 10.19
CA PHE A 788 -20.77 -0.15 11.04
C PHE A 788 -19.49 -0.39 10.24
N LEU A 789 -18.37 0.18 10.67
CA LEU A 789 -17.05 -0.05 10.11
C LEU A 789 -16.24 -0.95 11.04
N HIS A 790 -16.17 -2.23 10.69
CA HIS A 790 -15.37 -3.24 11.38
C HIS A 790 -13.92 -3.15 10.89
N MET A 791 -13.10 -2.40 11.62
CA MET A 791 -11.78 -1.97 11.13
C MET A 791 -10.85 -3.13 10.78
N HIS A 792 -10.97 -4.26 11.46
CA HIS A 792 -10.10 -5.43 11.29
C HIS A 792 -10.79 -6.63 10.63
N ASN A 793 -12.01 -6.47 10.11
CA ASN A 793 -12.65 -7.55 9.39
C ASN A 793 -11.86 -7.91 8.12
N GLY A 794 -12.08 -9.12 7.60
CA GLY A 794 -11.62 -9.50 6.27
C GLY A 794 -12.15 -8.54 5.20
N THR A 795 -11.47 -8.48 4.06
CA THR A 795 -11.88 -7.63 2.93
C THR A 795 -13.23 -8.06 2.38
N GLY A 796 -13.42 -9.37 2.19
CA GLY A 796 -14.60 -9.92 1.53
C GLY A 796 -14.63 -9.67 0.02
N ASP A 797 -15.81 -9.79 -0.57
CA ASP A 797 -16.03 -9.49 -1.98
C ASP A 797 -16.42 -8.02 -2.16
N LEU A 798 -15.55 -7.21 -2.78
CA LEU A 798 -15.79 -5.80 -3.12
C LEU A 798 -16.18 -5.58 -4.59
N SER A 799 -16.62 -6.62 -5.30
CA SER A 799 -16.96 -6.53 -6.72
C SER A 799 -18.15 -5.62 -7.03
N GLY A 800 -18.99 -5.30 -6.04
CA GLY A 800 -20.26 -4.61 -6.25
C GLY A 800 -21.33 -5.47 -6.92
N ILE A 801 -21.09 -6.78 -7.11
CA ILE A 801 -22.02 -7.71 -7.76
C ILE A 801 -22.74 -8.55 -6.69
N GLY A 802 -24.08 -8.60 -6.74
CA GLY A 802 -24.85 -9.45 -5.83
C GLY A 802 -24.80 -8.95 -4.39
N ALA A 803 -24.14 -9.70 -3.50
CA ALA A 803 -23.89 -9.34 -2.10
C ALA A 803 -22.46 -8.81 -1.88
N GLY A 804 -21.68 -8.60 -2.95
CA GLY A 804 -20.30 -8.15 -2.90
C GLY A 804 -20.13 -6.69 -2.47
N HIS A 805 -20.29 -6.43 -1.17
CA HIS A 805 -20.07 -5.14 -0.51
C HIS A 805 -18.90 -5.16 0.48
N GLY A 806 -18.14 -6.24 0.53
CA GLY A 806 -17.07 -6.48 1.50
C GLY A 806 -17.59 -6.79 2.90
N GLU A 807 -16.68 -7.17 3.80
CA GLU A 807 -17.04 -7.52 5.18
C GLU A 807 -16.68 -6.41 6.18
N ARG A 808 -15.93 -5.36 5.77
CA ARG A 808 -15.54 -4.27 6.68
C ARG A 808 -16.64 -3.23 6.91
N ALA A 809 -17.60 -3.11 6.00
CA ALA A 809 -18.67 -2.12 6.09
C ALA A 809 -20.04 -2.81 6.09
N GLN A 810 -20.84 -2.55 7.13
CA GLN A 810 -22.20 -3.06 7.26
C GLN A 810 -23.17 -1.89 7.44
N VAL A 811 -24.17 -1.80 6.57
CA VAL A 811 -25.26 -0.82 6.70
C VAL A 811 -26.49 -1.51 7.31
N VAL A 812 -27.04 -0.92 8.37
CA VAL A 812 -28.18 -1.43 9.11
C VAL A 812 -29.28 -0.37 9.15
N GLU A 813 -30.50 -0.75 8.78
CA GLU A 813 -31.66 0.15 8.85
C GLU A 813 -32.00 0.45 10.32
N VAL A 814 -32.35 1.70 10.61
CA VAL A 814 -32.76 2.16 11.94
C VAL A 814 -34.16 2.73 11.83
N SER A 815 -35.11 2.15 12.56
CA SER A 815 -36.49 2.65 12.55
C SER A 815 -37.06 2.77 13.95
N ALA A 816 -37.94 3.75 14.14
CA ALA A 816 -38.89 3.68 15.24
C ALA A 816 -39.87 2.53 14.99
N ALA A 817 -40.24 1.80 16.04
CA ALA A 817 -41.47 1.04 16.06
C ALA A 817 -42.56 2.04 15.74
N SER A 818 -43.13 1.92 14.54
CA SER A 818 -44.30 2.72 14.20
C SER A 818 -45.30 2.56 15.35
N ALA A 819 -46.02 3.63 15.70
CA ALA A 819 -47.21 3.55 16.57
C ALA A 819 -48.33 2.65 15.97
N ASN A 820 -48.01 1.84 14.96
CA ASN A 820 -48.83 0.86 14.31
C ASN A 820 -48.10 -0.50 14.28
N SER A 821 -47.83 -1.08 15.45
CA SER A 821 -48.09 -2.53 15.61
C SER A 821 -49.60 -2.75 15.48
N ARG A 822 -50.15 -2.47 14.28
CA ARG A 822 -51.55 -2.78 13.98
C ARG A 822 -51.60 -4.24 13.58
N ASP A 823 -52.19 -5.04 14.48
CA ASP A 823 -53.05 -6.14 14.08
C ASP A 823 -53.93 -5.72 12.88
N ALA A 824 -54.00 -6.59 11.87
CA ALA A 824 -54.85 -6.52 10.67
C ALA A 824 -54.91 -5.16 9.93
N ARG A 825 -53.98 -4.92 8.98
CA ARG A 825 -54.02 -3.70 8.13
C ARG A 825 -55.08 -3.72 7.03
N PHE A 826 -55.57 -4.89 6.63
CA PHE A 826 -56.49 -5.01 5.50
C PHE A 826 -57.92 -5.24 5.99
N LYS A 827 -58.84 -4.37 5.56
CA LYS A 827 -60.24 -4.37 5.99
C LYS A 827 -60.97 -5.69 5.71
N ASP A 828 -60.49 -6.44 4.74
CA ASP A 828 -61.07 -7.68 4.21
C ASP A 828 -60.31 -8.95 4.63
N VAL A 829 -59.40 -8.85 5.61
CA VAL A 829 -58.65 -9.99 6.15
C VAL A 829 -58.96 -10.12 7.64
N PRO A 830 -60.08 -10.79 8.00
CA PRO A 830 -60.45 -10.99 9.41
C PRO A 830 -59.49 -11.99 10.10
N ALA A 831 -59.45 -11.95 11.43
CA ALA A 831 -58.53 -12.76 12.25
C ALA A 831 -58.72 -14.28 12.11
N ASP A 832 -59.88 -14.73 11.62
CA ASP A 832 -60.21 -16.12 11.32
C ASP A 832 -59.87 -16.54 9.88
N ASN A 833 -59.30 -15.65 9.06
CA ASN A 833 -58.77 -16.01 7.75
C ASN A 833 -57.64 -17.04 7.90
N GLN A 834 -57.69 -18.13 7.13
CA GLN A 834 -56.71 -19.22 7.21
C GLN A 834 -55.25 -18.79 6.98
N PHE A 835 -55.03 -17.68 6.26
CA PHE A 835 -53.70 -17.10 5.96
C PHE A 835 -53.49 -15.75 6.65
N TYR A 836 -54.26 -15.45 7.70
CA TYR A 836 -54.18 -14.19 8.45
C TYR A 836 -52.74 -13.87 8.90
N THR A 837 -52.04 -14.88 9.44
CA THR A 837 -50.66 -14.73 9.92
C THR A 837 -49.71 -14.35 8.79
N GLU A 838 -49.76 -15.05 7.67
CA GLU A 838 -48.86 -14.83 6.54
C GLU A 838 -49.16 -13.51 5.83
N ILE A 839 -50.43 -13.15 5.64
CA ILE A 839 -50.83 -11.87 5.05
C ILE A 839 -50.36 -10.70 5.93
N ASN A 840 -50.50 -10.81 7.25
CA ASN A 840 -50.00 -9.78 8.17
C ASN A 840 -48.48 -9.70 8.18
N TRP A 841 -47.78 -10.84 8.12
CA TRP A 841 -46.32 -10.85 7.99
C TRP A 841 -45.87 -10.12 6.72
N LEU A 842 -46.55 -10.34 5.59
CA LEU A 842 -46.25 -9.66 4.32
C LEU A 842 -46.47 -8.15 4.46
N ALA A 843 -47.55 -7.73 5.13
CA ALA A 843 -47.87 -6.33 5.35
C ALA A 843 -46.88 -5.63 6.30
N GLN A 844 -46.48 -6.32 7.37
CA GLN A 844 -45.51 -5.83 8.36
C GLN A 844 -44.13 -5.59 7.73
N ARG A 845 -43.72 -6.47 6.81
CA ARG A 845 -42.46 -6.35 6.05
C ARG A 845 -42.57 -5.47 4.82
N GLN A 846 -43.70 -4.81 4.59
CA GLN A 846 -43.99 -3.99 3.42
C GLN A 846 -43.76 -4.71 2.07
N ILE A 847 -43.83 -6.05 2.07
CA ILE A 847 -43.76 -6.86 0.84
C ILE A 847 -45.01 -6.62 0.01
N THR A 848 -46.16 -6.50 0.68
CA THR A 848 -47.42 -6.06 0.08
C THR A 848 -47.88 -4.74 0.70
N LEU A 849 -48.42 -3.85 -0.14
CA LEU A 849 -49.07 -2.61 0.29
C LEU A 849 -50.61 -2.72 0.25
N GLY A 850 -51.15 -3.84 -0.25
CA GLY A 850 -52.57 -3.99 -0.58
C GLY A 850 -53.03 -3.03 -1.67
N TYR A 851 -54.32 -2.76 -1.70
CA TYR A 851 -54.94 -1.80 -2.60
C TYR A 851 -55.17 -0.45 -1.91
N PRO A 852 -55.26 0.67 -2.66
CA PRO A 852 -55.47 2.00 -2.10
C PRO A 852 -56.73 2.15 -1.22
N ASP A 853 -57.72 1.27 -1.37
CA ASP A 853 -58.95 1.22 -0.56
C ASP A 853 -58.76 0.59 0.84
N GLY A 854 -57.56 0.08 1.12
CA GLY A 854 -57.18 -0.60 2.35
C GLY A 854 -57.55 -2.08 2.39
N THR A 855 -57.78 -2.72 1.24
CA THR A 855 -58.05 -4.16 1.11
C THR A 855 -56.81 -4.95 0.64
N PHE A 856 -56.74 -6.24 0.98
CA PHE A 856 -55.75 -7.19 0.47
C PHE A 856 -56.26 -7.94 -0.75
N ARG A 857 -57.56 -8.23 -0.79
CA ARG A 857 -58.29 -9.06 -1.74
C ARG A 857 -57.77 -10.50 -1.79
N PRO A 858 -57.91 -11.27 -0.68
CA PRO A 858 -57.30 -12.58 -0.53
C PRO A 858 -57.68 -13.57 -1.64
N GLY A 859 -58.94 -13.56 -2.09
CA GLY A 859 -59.44 -14.45 -3.13
C GLY A 859 -59.20 -14.01 -4.58
N GLU A 860 -58.52 -12.87 -4.82
CA GLU A 860 -58.15 -12.47 -6.18
C GLU A 860 -56.86 -13.15 -6.63
N ASN A 861 -56.71 -13.38 -7.94
CA ASN A 861 -55.49 -13.89 -8.53
C ASN A 861 -54.35 -12.86 -8.47
N VAL A 862 -53.12 -13.33 -8.34
CA VAL A 862 -51.92 -12.49 -8.42
C VAL A 862 -51.58 -12.21 -9.88
N GLU A 863 -51.57 -10.93 -10.25
CA GLU A 863 -51.03 -10.46 -11.54
C GLU A 863 -49.50 -10.57 -11.59
N ARG A 864 -48.93 -10.84 -12.77
CA ARG A 864 -47.48 -10.98 -12.98
C ARG A 864 -46.67 -9.75 -12.55
N GLY A 865 -47.18 -8.54 -12.76
CA GLY A 865 -46.54 -7.31 -12.29
C GLY A 865 -46.50 -7.22 -10.77
N ALA A 866 -47.60 -7.56 -10.09
CA ALA A 866 -47.65 -7.62 -8.63
C ALA A 866 -46.72 -8.70 -8.06
N MET A 867 -46.58 -9.84 -8.76
CA MET A 867 -45.63 -10.89 -8.43
C MET A 867 -44.18 -10.38 -8.44
N ALA A 868 -43.80 -9.64 -9.49
CA ALA A 868 -42.47 -9.03 -9.57
C ALA A 868 -42.21 -8.08 -8.39
N ALA A 869 -43.22 -7.27 -8.02
CA ALA A 869 -43.14 -6.39 -6.86
C ALA A 869 -42.97 -7.14 -5.54
N PHE A 870 -43.64 -8.27 -5.34
CA PHE A 870 -43.45 -9.12 -4.17
C PHE A 870 -42.02 -9.66 -4.09
N PHE A 871 -41.47 -10.21 -5.17
CA PHE A 871 -40.09 -10.72 -5.17
C PHE A 871 -39.06 -9.61 -4.97
N TYR A 872 -39.25 -8.44 -5.58
CA TYR A 872 -38.36 -7.30 -5.41
C TYR A 872 -38.30 -6.85 -3.95
N ARG A 873 -39.46 -6.68 -3.30
CA ARG A 873 -39.52 -6.24 -1.90
C ARG A 873 -39.11 -7.33 -0.91
N LEU A 874 -39.41 -8.61 -1.22
CA LEU A 874 -38.96 -9.76 -0.44
C LEU A 874 -37.42 -9.83 -0.37
N ASN A 875 -36.72 -9.39 -1.41
CA ASN A 875 -35.26 -9.33 -1.47
C ASN A 875 -34.69 -8.00 -0.93
N GLY A 876 -35.44 -7.28 -0.09
CA GLY A 876 -34.97 -6.05 0.56
C GLY A 876 -35.04 -4.78 -0.30
N SER A 877 -35.81 -4.79 -1.38
CA SER A 877 -35.95 -3.65 -2.31
C SER A 877 -34.58 -3.12 -2.79
N PRO A 878 -33.72 -3.97 -3.36
CA PRO A 878 -32.34 -3.62 -3.68
C PRO A 878 -32.28 -2.41 -4.61
N GLN A 879 -31.27 -1.56 -4.43
CA GLN A 879 -31.05 -0.46 -5.38
C GLN A 879 -30.86 -1.04 -6.79
N PHE A 880 -31.66 -0.53 -7.72
CA PHE A 880 -31.69 -0.99 -9.10
C PHE A 880 -32.15 0.16 -9.98
N THR A 881 -31.32 0.53 -10.94
CA THR A 881 -31.65 1.53 -11.96
C THR A 881 -32.19 0.78 -13.18
N PRO A 882 -33.50 0.90 -13.50
CA PRO A 882 -34.05 0.20 -14.65
C PRO A 882 -33.49 0.80 -15.95
N PRO A 883 -33.32 -0.02 -17.00
CA PRO A 883 -32.80 0.45 -18.28
C PRO A 883 -33.73 1.50 -18.89
N THR A 884 -33.18 2.43 -19.66
CA THR A 884 -33.99 3.41 -20.43
C THR A 884 -34.71 2.77 -21.62
N LYS A 885 -34.25 1.58 -22.06
CA LYS A 885 -34.90 0.74 -23.06
C LYS A 885 -35.50 -0.50 -22.38
N PRO A 886 -36.84 -0.71 -22.43
CA PRO A 886 -37.48 -1.88 -21.83
C PRO A 886 -36.97 -3.23 -22.36
N THR A 887 -36.84 -4.21 -21.47
CA THR A 887 -36.51 -5.60 -21.83
C THR A 887 -37.70 -6.29 -22.50
N PHE A 888 -38.92 -6.00 -22.03
CA PHE A 888 -40.16 -6.58 -22.58
C PHE A 888 -40.96 -5.52 -23.35
N SER A 889 -41.48 -5.90 -24.52
CA SER A 889 -42.13 -4.95 -25.42
C SER A 889 -43.46 -4.38 -24.89
N ASP A 890 -44.10 -5.07 -23.95
CA ASP A 890 -45.40 -4.71 -23.37
C ASP A 890 -45.29 -4.10 -21.96
N VAL A 891 -44.08 -3.73 -21.52
CA VAL A 891 -43.85 -3.06 -20.23
C VAL A 891 -43.20 -1.69 -20.48
N PRO A 892 -44.00 -0.62 -20.71
CA PRO A 892 -43.44 0.71 -20.94
C PRO A 892 -42.77 1.26 -19.67
N THR A 893 -41.83 2.20 -19.85
CA THR A 893 -41.03 2.79 -18.75
C THR A 893 -41.86 3.49 -17.66
N ASN A 894 -43.10 3.86 -17.97
CA ASN A 894 -44.06 4.46 -17.03
C ASN A 894 -44.99 3.44 -16.36
N HIS A 895 -44.81 2.13 -16.59
CA HIS A 895 -45.61 1.10 -15.96
C HIS A 895 -45.36 1.09 -14.42
N PRO A 896 -46.40 0.94 -13.56
CA PRO A 896 -46.25 1.02 -12.11
C PRO A 896 -45.23 0.06 -11.49
N PHE A 897 -45.00 -1.10 -12.14
CA PHE A 897 -44.02 -2.10 -11.73
C PHE A 897 -42.84 -2.22 -12.69
N TYR A 898 -42.55 -1.19 -13.51
CA TYR A 898 -41.47 -1.22 -14.50
C TYR A 898 -40.13 -1.60 -13.85
N LYS A 899 -39.78 -0.92 -12.75
CA LYS A 899 -38.54 -1.17 -12.00
C LYS A 899 -38.43 -2.61 -11.52
N GLU A 900 -39.48 -3.13 -10.89
CA GLU A 900 -39.47 -4.46 -10.30
C GLU A 900 -39.47 -5.57 -11.37
N ILE A 901 -40.14 -5.36 -12.50
CA ILE A 901 -40.13 -6.29 -13.64
C ILE A 901 -38.74 -6.35 -14.28
N GLU A 902 -38.13 -5.19 -14.54
CA GLU A 902 -36.77 -5.10 -15.10
C GLU A 902 -35.73 -5.69 -14.15
N TRP A 903 -35.87 -5.47 -12.84
CA TRP A 903 -35.01 -6.09 -11.83
C TRP A 903 -35.13 -7.61 -11.85
N MET A 904 -36.37 -8.13 -11.90
CA MET A 904 -36.63 -9.57 -11.93
C MET A 904 -36.04 -10.21 -13.19
N ALA A 905 -36.03 -9.50 -14.32
CA ALA A 905 -35.41 -9.93 -15.57
C ALA A 905 -33.87 -9.91 -15.48
N ALA A 906 -33.28 -8.82 -14.96
CA ALA A 906 -31.84 -8.69 -14.75
C ALA A 906 -31.28 -9.76 -13.80
N ARG A 907 -32.06 -10.20 -12.81
CA ARG A 907 -31.72 -11.31 -11.91
C ARG A 907 -31.97 -12.70 -12.49
N GLY A 908 -32.48 -12.81 -13.73
CA GLY A 908 -32.83 -14.08 -14.35
C GLY A 908 -34.00 -14.82 -13.69
N ILE A 909 -34.76 -14.15 -12.82
CA ILE A 909 -35.90 -14.76 -12.11
C ILE A 909 -37.08 -14.92 -13.08
N THR A 910 -37.32 -13.93 -13.94
CA THR A 910 -38.26 -14.03 -15.06
C THR A 910 -37.52 -14.02 -16.40
N THR A 911 -38.06 -14.78 -17.36
CA THR A 911 -37.60 -14.82 -18.75
C THR A 911 -38.62 -14.24 -19.73
N GLY A 912 -39.78 -13.80 -19.24
CA GLY A 912 -40.93 -13.45 -20.07
C GLY A 912 -41.47 -14.63 -20.89
N TYR A 913 -42.18 -14.32 -21.96
CA TYR A 913 -42.69 -15.24 -22.96
C TYR A 913 -41.79 -15.25 -24.20
N GLY A 914 -41.81 -16.33 -24.98
CA GLY A 914 -40.97 -16.47 -26.18
C GLY A 914 -41.24 -15.46 -27.30
N ASP A 915 -42.34 -14.70 -27.19
CA ASP A 915 -42.70 -13.59 -28.09
C ASP A 915 -42.09 -12.24 -27.66
N GLY A 916 -41.28 -12.20 -26.59
CA GLY A 916 -40.66 -10.97 -26.06
C GLY A 916 -41.54 -10.17 -25.09
N THR A 917 -42.71 -10.69 -24.69
CA THR A 917 -43.64 -10.03 -23.76
C THR A 917 -43.47 -10.52 -22.30
N PHE A 918 -43.91 -9.71 -21.34
CA PHE A 918 -44.01 -10.07 -19.92
C PHE A 918 -45.44 -10.36 -19.47
N ARG A 919 -46.43 -9.68 -20.06
CA ARG A 919 -47.88 -9.75 -19.75
C ARG A 919 -48.19 -9.36 -18.30
N PRO A 920 -47.91 -8.11 -17.87
CA PRO A 920 -47.95 -7.70 -16.46
C PRO A 920 -49.31 -7.89 -15.78
N SER A 921 -50.41 -7.73 -16.50
CA SER A 921 -51.78 -7.90 -15.96
C SER A 921 -52.33 -9.32 -16.05
N ALA A 922 -51.59 -10.27 -16.64
CA ALA A 922 -52.03 -11.67 -16.68
C ALA A 922 -51.86 -12.30 -15.30
N SER A 923 -52.80 -13.18 -14.92
CA SER A 923 -52.65 -13.98 -13.70
C SER A 923 -51.47 -14.96 -13.79
N VAL A 924 -50.81 -15.20 -12.67
CA VAL A 924 -49.69 -16.16 -12.57
C VAL A 924 -50.23 -17.54 -12.26
N ASN A 925 -49.97 -18.52 -13.12
CA ASN A 925 -50.25 -19.93 -12.83
C ASN A 925 -49.23 -20.48 -11.81
N ARG A 926 -49.66 -21.49 -11.04
CA ARG A 926 -48.87 -22.07 -9.94
C ARG A 926 -47.55 -22.70 -10.41
N ASP A 927 -47.53 -23.29 -11.59
CA ASP A 927 -46.31 -23.83 -12.22
C ASP A 927 -45.26 -22.74 -12.50
N ALA A 928 -45.66 -21.62 -13.11
CA ALA A 928 -44.79 -20.48 -13.39
C ALA A 928 -44.32 -19.80 -12.11
N MET A 929 -45.18 -19.72 -11.09
CA MET A 929 -44.80 -19.26 -9.75
C MET A 929 -43.68 -20.13 -9.16
N ALA A 930 -43.74 -21.47 -9.32
CA ALA A 930 -42.69 -22.36 -8.84
C ALA A 930 -41.33 -22.07 -9.48
N ALA A 931 -41.32 -21.78 -10.78
CA ALA A 931 -40.11 -21.37 -11.48
C ALA A 931 -39.49 -20.08 -10.92
N PHE A 932 -40.32 -19.09 -10.57
CA PHE A 932 -39.83 -17.84 -9.97
C PHE A 932 -39.17 -18.07 -8.62
N PHE A 933 -39.79 -18.87 -7.74
CA PHE A 933 -39.20 -19.20 -6.44
C PHE A 933 -37.86 -19.96 -6.57
N TYR A 934 -37.81 -20.95 -7.44
CA TYR A 934 -36.58 -21.74 -7.66
C TYR A 934 -35.44 -20.89 -8.20
N ARG A 935 -35.72 -20.01 -9.18
CA ARG A 935 -34.70 -19.10 -9.74
C ARG A 935 -34.30 -18.02 -8.75
N ASN A 936 -35.24 -17.48 -7.98
CA ASN A 936 -34.95 -16.54 -6.90
C ASN A 936 -34.06 -17.18 -5.81
N ALA A 937 -34.10 -18.50 -5.66
CA ALA A 937 -33.19 -19.24 -4.78
C ALA A 937 -31.80 -19.47 -5.42
N GLY A 938 -31.50 -18.89 -6.58
CA GLY A 938 -30.23 -19.11 -7.29
C GLY A 938 -30.18 -20.42 -8.07
N SER A 939 -31.34 -21.01 -8.39
CA SER A 939 -31.44 -22.28 -9.14
C SER A 939 -30.58 -23.42 -8.54
N PRO A 940 -30.75 -23.74 -7.25
CA PRO A 940 -29.88 -24.67 -6.53
C PRO A 940 -29.85 -26.04 -7.20
N GLN A 941 -28.68 -26.70 -7.23
CA GLN A 941 -28.58 -28.05 -7.79
C GLN A 941 -29.52 -29.00 -7.04
N PHE A 942 -30.52 -29.50 -7.76
CA PHE A 942 -31.57 -30.35 -7.21
C PHE A 942 -31.87 -31.48 -8.18
N ALA A 943 -31.79 -32.72 -7.69
CA ALA A 943 -32.20 -33.91 -8.43
C ALA A 943 -33.67 -34.21 -8.11
N ALA A 944 -34.56 -33.99 -9.07
CA ALA A 944 -35.98 -34.25 -8.88
C ALA A 944 -36.23 -35.76 -8.69
N PRO A 945 -37.15 -36.16 -7.78
CA PRO A 945 -37.43 -37.56 -7.52
C PRO A 945 -37.99 -38.27 -8.76
N ALA A 946 -37.72 -39.57 -8.90
CA ALA A 946 -38.28 -40.38 -9.98
C ALA A 946 -39.79 -40.62 -9.85
N ARG A 947 -40.33 -40.57 -8.61
CA ARG A 947 -41.77 -40.61 -8.33
C ARG A 947 -42.28 -39.18 -8.17
N ALA A 948 -43.29 -38.83 -8.95
CA ALA A 948 -43.93 -37.51 -8.87
C ALA A 948 -44.49 -37.23 -7.46
N PRO A 949 -44.21 -36.04 -6.89
CA PRO A 949 -44.71 -35.67 -5.56
C PRO A 949 -46.22 -35.40 -5.55
N PHE A 950 -46.81 -35.13 -6.72
CA PHE A 950 -48.25 -34.88 -6.89
C PHE A 950 -48.79 -35.68 -8.08
N ALA A 951 -50.05 -36.12 -7.99
CA ALA A 951 -50.66 -36.98 -8.99
C ALA A 951 -50.86 -36.30 -10.36
N ASP A 952 -50.97 -34.97 -10.38
CA ASP A 952 -51.23 -34.13 -11.56
C ASP A 952 -49.99 -33.38 -12.07
N VAL A 953 -48.79 -33.77 -11.61
CA VAL A 953 -47.50 -33.20 -12.05
C VAL A 953 -46.58 -34.34 -12.51
N PRO A 954 -46.81 -34.93 -13.69
CA PRO A 954 -45.98 -36.02 -14.20
C PRO A 954 -44.53 -35.58 -14.42
N ALA A 955 -43.58 -36.51 -14.41
CA ALA A 955 -42.15 -36.20 -14.41
C ALA A 955 -41.64 -35.43 -15.65
N ASP A 956 -42.41 -35.43 -16.73
CA ASP A 956 -42.16 -34.70 -17.98
C ASP A 956 -42.90 -33.36 -18.07
N SER A 957 -43.69 -32.98 -17.06
CA SER A 957 -44.42 -31.71 -17.07
C SER A 957 -43.49 -30.50 -16.99
N GLN A 958 -43.91 -29.40 -17.61
CA GLN A 958 -43.23 -28.12 -17.49
C GLN A 958 -43.12 -27.71 -16.00
N PHE A 959 -41.93 -27.29 -15.60
CA PHE A 959 -41.57 -26.94 -14.22
C PHE A 959 -41.68 -28.07 -13.17
N TYR A 960 -41.67 -29.36 -13.60
CA TYR A 960 -41.66 -30.51 -12.68
C TYR A 960 -40.58 -30.41 -11.60
N LYS A 961 -39.35 -30.04 -12.01
CA LYS A 961 -38.20 -29.93 -11.12
C LYS A 961 -38.42 -28.86 -10.05
N GLU A 962 -38.92 -27.69 -10.45
CA GLU A 962 -39.15 -26.54 -9.57
C GLU A 962 -40.31 -26.80 -8.60
N ILE A 963 -41.39 -27.44 -9.08
CA ILE A 963 -42.51 -27.86 -8.22
C ILE A 963 -42.02 -28.91 -7.20
N ALA A 964 -41.27 -29.93 -7.63
CA ALA A 964 -40.72 -30.94 -6.73
C ALA A 964 -39.76 -30.34 -5.70
N TRP A 965 -38.95 -29.35 -6.10
CA TRP A 965 -38.08 -28.62 -5.19
C TRP A 965 -38.88 -27.84 -4.13
N LEU A 966 -39.96 -27.14 -4.52
CA LEU A 966 -40.82 -26.44 -3.56
C LEU A 966 -41.41 -27.39 -2.50
N THR A 967 -41.77 -28.61 -2.91
CA THR A 967 -42.29 -29.63 -1.99
C THR A 967 -41.22 -30.10 -1.02
N GLU A 968 -40.00 -30.39 -1.51
CA GLU A 968 -38.87 -30.82 -0.68
C GLU A 968 -38.49 -29.76 0.37
N GLN A 969 -38.53 -28.48 -0.01
CA GLN A 969 -38.26 -27.37 0.92
C GLN A 969 -39.44 -27.10 1.89
N GLY A 970 -40.57 -27.80 1.75
CA GLY A 970 -41.75 -27.61 2.58
C GLY A 970 -42.49 -26.28 2.32
N ILE A 971 -42.28 -25.66 1.15
CA ILE A 971 -42.93 -24.41 0.76
C ILE A 971 -44.37 -24.70 0.33
N THR A 972 -44.59 -25.81 -0.39
CA THR A 972 -45.91 -26.28 -0.79
C THR A 972 -46.19 -27.67 -0.25
N LYS A 973 -47.48 -27.95 0.01
CA LYS A 973 -47.99 -29.26 0.42
C LYS A 973 -49.00 -29.85 -0.58
N GLY A 974 -49.32 -29.12 -1.65
CA GLY A 974 -50.46 -29.43 -2.52
C GLY A 974 -51.79 -29.37 -1.77
N TRP A 975 -52.78 -30.10 -2.30
CA TRP A 975 -54.08 -30.31 -1.69
C TRP A 975 -54.16 -31.70 -1.05
N ASP A 976 -55.13 -31.88 -0.14
CA ASP A 976 -55.36 -33.16 0.55
C ASP A 976 -55.71 -34.32 -0.42
N ASP A 977 -56.16 -34.00 -1.64
CA ASP A 977 -56.42 -34.95 -2.72
C ASP A 977 -55.14 -35.44 -3.44
N GLY A 978 -53.96 -34.94 -3.05
CA GLY A 978 -52.67 -35.30 -3.62
C GLY A 978 -52.30 -34.54 -4.91
N THR A 979 -53.01 -33.45 -5.24
CA THR A 979 -52.75 -32.63 -6.43
C THR A 979 -51.98 -31.33 -6.12
N TYR A 980 -51.37 -30.72 -7.14
CA TYR A 980 -50.70 -29.40 -7.09
C TYR A 980 -51.37 -28.32 -7.95
N ARG A 981 -52.21 -28.72 -8.89
CA ARG A 981 -52.99 -27.85 -9.79
C ARG A 981 -52.11 -26.85 -10.55
N PRO A 982 -51.12 -27.32 -11.33
CA PRO A 982 -50.10 -26.46 -11.94
C PRO A 982 -50.66 -25.36 -12.85
N GLY A 983 -51.73 -25.66 -13.58
CA GLY A 983 -52.38 -24.72 -14.50
C GLY A 983 -53.37 -23.75 -13.88
N GLU A 984 -53.65 -23.85 -12.57
CA GLU A 984 -54.53 -22.91 -11.89
C GLU A 984 -53.78 -21.62 -11.53
N PRO A 985 -54.39 -20.43 -11.72
CA PRO A 985 -53.87 -19.19 -11.18
C PRO A 985 -53.71 -19.21 -9.65
N ILE A 986 -52.69 -18.53 -9.13
CA ILE A 986 -52.47 -18.40 -7.69
C ILE A 986 -53.26 -17.23 -7.09
N HIS A 987 -54.06 -17.51 -6.06
CA HIS A 987 -54.72 -16.48 -5.24
C HIS A 987 -53.72 -15.72 -4.36
N ARG A 988 -54.02 -14.46 -4.05
CA ARG A 988 -53.16 -13.58 -3.25
C ARG A 988 -52.90 -14.10 -1.84
N ASP A 989 -53.89 -14.73 -1.22
CA ASP A 989 -53.78 -15.32 0.11
C ASP A 989 -52.87 -16.56 0.14
N ALA A 990 -53.02 -17.46 -0.82
CA ALA A 990 -52.14 -18.60 -0.98
C ALA A 990 -50.72 -18.12 -1.30
N MET A 991 -50.55 -17.08 -2.14
CA MET A 991 -49.23 -16.51 -2.41
C MET A 991 -48.57 -15.96 -1.14
N ALA A 992 -49.33 -15.37 -0.22
CA ALA A 992 -48.82 -14.93 1.08
C ALA A 992 -48.19 -16.11 1.84
N ALA A 993 -48.86 -17.26 1.88
CA ALA A 993 -48.33 -18.47 2.50
C ALA A 993 -47.07 -19.02 1.82
N PHE A 994 -47.00 -18.97 0.48
CA PHE A 994 -45.79 -19.39 -0.25
C PHE A 994 -44.60 -18.48 0.06
N LEU A 995 -44.78 -17.15 0.03
CA LEU A 995 -43.73 -16.17 0.34
C LEU A 995 -43.23 -16.32 1.77
N TYR A 996 -44.16 -16.47 2.73
CA TYR A 996 -43.83 -16.68 4.14
C TYR A 996 -42.99 -17.94 4.35
N ARG A 997 -43.44 -19.09 3.82
CA ARG A 997 -42.69 -20.35 3.96
C ARG A 997 -41.37 -20.33 3.21
N TYR A 998 -41.32 -19.72 2.03
CA TYR A 998 -40.08 -19.55 1.30
C TYR A 998 -39.05 -18.74 2.09
N HIS A 999 -39.48 -17.65 2.74
CA HIS A 999 -38.63 -16.92 3.66
C HIS A 999 -38.13 -17.80 4.81
N GLU A 1000 -39.02 -18.47 5.53
CA GLU A 1000 -38.71 -19.27 6.72
C GLU A 1000 -37.87 -20.52 6.44
N LYS A 1001 -37.98 -21.09 5.24
CA LYS A 1001 -37.35 -22.37 4.89
C LYS A 1001 -36.12 -22.23 4.01
N VAL A 1002 -36.04 -21.17 3.21
CA VAL A 1002 -34.98 -21.00 2.20
C VAL A 1002 -34.14 -19.76 2.45
N LEU A 1003 -34.76 -18.60 2.67
CA LEU A 1003 -33.99 -17.34 2.80
C LEU A 1003 -33.35 -17.16 4.18
N SER A 1004 -34.02 -17.53 5.27
CA SER A 1004 -33.51 -17.33 6.65
C SER A 1004 -32.44 -18.34 7.09
N ARG A 1005 -32.10 -19.32 6.25
CA ARG A 1005 -31.11 -20.38 6.52
C ARG A 1005 -29.83 -20.23 5.67
N ARG A 1006 -29.77 -19.16 4.89
CA ARG A 1006 -28.58 -18.70 4.17
C ARG A 1006 -27.97 -17.58 4.99
#